data_AF-A0A7C8V591-F1
#
_entry.id   AF-A0A7C8V591-F1
#
_cell.length_a   1.000
_cell.length_b   1.000
_cell.length_c   1.000
_cell.angle_alpha   90.00
_cell.angle_beta   90.00
_cell.angle_gamma   90.00
#
_symmetry.space_group_name_H-M   'P 1'
#
loop_
_entity.id
_entity.type
_entity.pdbx_description
1 polymer ?
#
loop_
_entity_poly.entity_id
_entity_poly.type
_entity_poly.pdbx_seq_one_letter_code
_entity_poly.pdbx_strand_id
1 'polypeptide(L)'
;MTGISIAVISLQALHTPSTSSLAKRTDENRNGLYNALWGWGFCDGCRYTGICTLVTCPGNRMPSLERYFGHYKELVCSYSHDLENHRRDAVVSSHEEIFHLIRVLKETPNITRGALAKQVFGSPNNMGIESEQEHVIGLAVKALTMVYSTHWLNQNAEHDNGDLVSPNWLKDTPFHAFLEGLFPMIDHPGFAEDASASFWEMKSSITGSKLIRKGGLSFSPTEDFSNHLKLNRKTGVIEIFHHTAFLKENLRITRCMEGPMGVEESLRLGALPRQLALEALDSIQKIIFPLSDPPAVTLLQKLVIEKGFDEDCLRFEASAIREPHETNTRYLYFGARLADIYDELENPTPRGLISRWAKRKGAGHANIATIIAVIIALIFGLVTLGLGGFQAWVSWQQWKHPIEAPKNPSMMSLRRPLVGCAARPAVAFTSIAKKQTATILKPRTFTAAFSSSRPTASRQSVLTTFSKFSKSSNPFSRFQQARNSSFATEPAVVRPNQSALYKGLYAVAVFGGTAFAINFIFNRETREGPIPAYQREYLHETFMYTGLGVGMIGVVAKGLHNVGWSYRLMAMNPWVFAGISLVGGIGTMMATYACPPENYVAKHALWSAFNVSQAAVLSPLLFFNPAILARAGLYTVGMMGAISYVGATAKTDQYLYLGGPLLAGLTVVALSGLAPLVIPATAARTLAFTENLWLYGGLAVFGGITLYDIQKVLYHSRMSEAGLKKRDTVNEAISLELDFINIFIRMVYILQGGGNRRK
;
A
#
# COMPACT_ATOMS: atom_id res chain seq x y z
N MET A 1 8.79 -23.08 -39.58
CA MET A 1 9.27 -22.93 -38.20
C MET A 1 8.06 -22.77 -37.28
N THR A 2 7.42 -23.89 -36.99
CA THR A 2 6.24 -24.02 -36.12
C THR A 2 6.73 -24.52 -34.76
N GLY A 3 6.79 -23.64 -33.77
CA GLY A 3 7.06 -24.00 -32.38
C GLY A 3 5.83 -24.70 -31.81
N ILE A 4 5.94 -26.00 -31.59
CA ILE A 4 4.92 -26.83 -30.94
C ILE A 4 4.91 -26.46 -29.46
N SER A 5 3.88 -25.75 -29.02
CA SER A 5 3.54 -25.66 -27.59
C SER A 5 3.18 -27.06 -27.10
N ILE A 6 4.02 -27.63 -26.24
CA ILE A 6 3.69 -28.84 -25.48
C ILE A 6 2.61 -28.44 -24.47
N ALA A 7 1.40 -28.98 -24.67
CA ALA A 7 0.29 -28.79 -23.74
C ALA A 7 0.62 -29.48 -22.41
N VAL A 8 0.81 -28.68 -21.38
CA VAL A 8 1.04 -29.08 -19.99
C VAL A 8 -0.24 -29.71 -19.43
N ILE A 9 -0.17 -30.96 -18.98
CA ILE A 9 -1.27 -31.61 -18.28
C ILE A 9 -1.06 -31.40 -16.78
N SER A 10 -1.89 -30.53 -16.20
CA SER A 10 -1.96 -30.33 -14.76
C SER A 10 -2.45 -31.62 -14.08
N LEU A 11 -1.84 -32.01 -12.94
CA LEU A 11 -2.29 -33.12 -12.09
C LEU A 11 -3.77 -32.98 -11.66
N GLN A 12 -4.36 -31.79 -11.75
CA GLN A 12 -5.78 -31.55 -11.48
C GLN A 12 -6.70 -31.69 -12.70
N ALA A 13 -6.17 -32.00 -13.90
CA ALA A 13 -6.91 -31.93 -15.17
C ALA A 13 -7.08 -33.28 -15.90
N LEU A 14 -6.95 -34.42 -15.22
CA LEU A 14 -7.20 -35.74 -15.82
C LEU A 14 -8.40 -36.42 -15.14
N HIS A 15 -9.61 -36.04 -15.56
CA HIS A 15 -10.83 -36.85 -15.34
C HIS A 15 -11.03 -37.91 -16.45
N THR A 16 -10.09 -38.05 -17.38
CA THR A 16 -10.10 -39.11 -18.39
C THR A 16 -9.31 -40.31 -17.88
N PRO A 17 -9.94 -41.48 -17.67
CA PRO A 17 -9.22 -42.68 -17.25
C PRO A 17 -8.19 -43.09 -18.33
N SER A 18 -6.93 -43.30 -17.93
CA SER A 18 -5.88 -43.81 -18.82
C SER A 18 -6.28 -45.17 -19.41
N THR A 19 -5.89 -45.39 -20.67
CA THR A 19 -6.22 -46.65 -21.36
C THR A 19 -5.24 -47.77 -21.03
N SER A 20 -4.09 -47.45 -20.43
CA SER A 20 -3.05 -48.37 -20.00
C SER A 20 -3.56 -49.50 -19.10
N SER A 21 -2.95 -50.68 -19.25
CA SER A 21 -3.21 -51.85 -18.40
C SER A 21 -2.77 -51.61 -16.95
N LEU A 22 -1.70 -50.85 -16.74
CA LEU A 22 -1.14 -50.53 -15.42
C LEU A 22 -2.12 -49.70 -14.59
N ALA A 23 -2.66 -48.60 -15.14
CA ALA A 23 -3.64 -47.76 -14.44
C ALA A 23 -4.96 -48.51 -14.14
N LYS A 24 -5.40 -49.40 -15.03
CA LYS A 24 -6.62 -50.20 -14.84
C LYS A 24 -6.51 -51.22 -13.70
N ARG A 25 -5.32 -51.80 -13.49
CA ARG A 25 -5.07 -52.83 -12.48
C ARG A 25 -4.74 -52.26 -11.09
N THR A 26 -4.76 -50.94 -10.91
CA THR A 26 -4.36 -50.33 -9.64
C THR A 26 -5.26 -50.75 -8.48
N ASP A 27 -6.59 -50.78 -8.67
CA ASP A 27 -7.54 -51.16 -7.62
C ASP A 27 -7.33 -52.61 -7.13
N GLU A 28 -7.03 -53.54 -8.05
CA GLU A 28 -6.73 -54.95 -7.75
C GLU A 28 -5.44 -55.09 -6.91
N ASN A 29 -4.48 -54.19 -7.10
CA ASN A 29 -3.16 -54.23 -6.46
C ASN A 29 -3.08 -53.45 -5.14
N ARG A 30 -4.20 -52.96 -4.61
CA ARG A 30 -4.27 -52.22 -3.33
C ARG A 30 -3.63 -52.97 -2.16
N ASN A 31 -3.93 -54.26 -2.03
CA ASN A 31 -3.39 -55.09 -0.94
C ASN A 31 -1.88 -55.30 -1.09
N GLY A 32 -1.38 -55.42 -2.33
CA GLY A 32 0.05 -55.52 -2.62
C GLY A 32 0.81 -54.26 -2.22
N LEU A 33 0.24 -53.08 -2.47
CA LEU A 33 0.81 -51.80 -2.05
C LEU A 33 0.97 -51.74 -0.53
N TYR A 34 -0.10 -52.02 0.23
CA TYR A 34 -0.06 -51.98 1.69
C TYR A 34 0.89 -53.04 2.29
N ASN A 35 1.04 -54.18 1.62
CA ASN A 35 2.06 -55.16 1.99
C ASN A 35 3.49 -54.62 1.75
N ALA A 36 3.75 -54.01 0.60
CA ALA A 36 5.06 -53.45 0.27
C ALA A 36 5.48 -52.32 1.23
N LEU A 37 4.54 -51.43 1.57
CA LEU A 37 4.77 -50.30 2.48
C LEU A 37 4.94 -50.79 3.93
N TRP A 38 3.96 -51.51 4.45
CA TRP A 38 3.80 -51.73 5.89
C TRP A 38 3.83 -53.20 6.32
N GLY A 39 4.09 -54.12 5.39
CA GLY A 39 4.13 -55.55 5.70
C GLY A 39 2.77 -56.14 6.06
N TRP A 40 1.66 -55.48 5.69
CA TRP A 40 0.32 -55.92 6.07
C TRP A 40 0.00 -57.32 5.56
N GLY A 41 -0.49 -58.16 6.47
CA GLY A 41 -1.12 -59.44 6.18
C GLY A 41 -2.63 -59.34 6.36
N PHE A 42 -3.40 -59.67 5.31
CA PHE A 42 -4.86 -59.64 5.35
C PHE A 42 -5.43 -61.01 5.68
N CYS A 43 -6.53 -61.03 6.44
CA CYS A 43 -7.35 -62.23 6.64
C CYS A 43 -8.12 -62.62 5.37
N ASP A 44 -8.60 -63.86 5.31
CA ASP A 44 -9.30 -64.39 4.13
C ASP A 44 -10.56 -63.58 3.77
N GLY A 45 -11.29 -63.06 4.76
CA GLY A 45 -12.44 -62.18 4.51
C GLY A 45 -12.05 -60.89 3.77
N CYS A 46 -10.94 -60.25 4.16
CA CYS A 46 -10.43 -59.08 3.44
C CYS A 46 -9.87 -59.41 2.05
N ARG A 47 -9.37 -60.62 1.85
CA ARG A 47 -8.80 -61.05 0.56
C ARG A 47 -9.88 -61.41 -0.47
N TYR A 48 -10.95 -62.08 -0.04
CA TYR A 48 -11.91 -62.71 -0.95
C TYR A 48 -13.31 -62.12 -0.89
N THR A 49 -13.79 -61.67 0.28
CA THR A 49 -15.19 -61.23 0.47
C THR A 49 -15.35 -59.73 0.66
N GLY A 50 -14.25 -58.99 0.87
CA GLY A 50 -14.26 -57.54 1.08
C GLY A 50 -14.80 -57.09 2.44
N ILE A 51 -15.13 -58.03 3.34
CA ILE A 51 -15.66 -57.74 4.69
C ILE A 51 -14.68 -58.28 5.73
N CYS A 52 -14.26 -57.41 6.65
CA CYS A 52 -13.38 -57.79 7.76
C CYS A 52 -14.19 -58.09 9.02
N THR A 53 -13.97 -59.26 9.63
CA THR A 53 -14.59 -59.66 10.92
C THR A 53 -13.57 -59.75 12.06
N LEU A 54 -12.27 -59.64 11.77
CA LEU A 54 -11.18 -59.77 12.72
C LEU A 54 -10.72 -58.39 13.21
N VAL A 55 -10.80 -58.12 14.51
CA VAL A 55 -10.43 -56.83 15.10
C VAL A 55 -8.94 -56.49 14.88
N THR A 56 -8.07 -57.50 14.92
CA THR A 56 -6.62 -57.35 14.75
C THR A 56 -6.19 -57.21 13.29
N CYS A 57 -7.08 -57.49 12.34
CA CYS A 57 -6.75 -57.39 10.92
C CYS A 57 -6.61 -55.92 10.52
N PRO A 58 -5.54 -55.54 9.79
CA PRO A 58 -5.37 -54.16 9.33
C PRO A 58 -6.43 -53.73 8.30
N GLY A 59 -7.17 -54.69 7.73
CA GLY A 59 -8.30 -54.45 6.83
C GLY A 59 -9.34 -53.46 7.38
N ASN A 60 -9.56 -53.41 8.69
CA ASN A 60 -10.47 -52.46 9.33
C ASN A 60 -10.05 -50.98 9.16
N ARG A 61 -8.80 -50.72 8.81
CA ARG A 61 -8.23 -49.37 8.62
C ARG A 61 -8.09 -48.98 7.14
N MET A 62 -8.44 -49.88 6.21
CA MET A 62 -8.41 -49.58 4.78
C MET A 62 -9.32 -48.41 4.39
N PRO A 63 -10.53 -48.23 4.96
CA PRO A 63 -11.38 -47.08 4.63
C PRO A 63 -10.72 -45.74 4.96
N SER A 64 -10.01 -45.62 6.09
CA SER A 64 -9.28 -44.39 6.43
C SER A 64 -8.12 -44.07 5.48
N LEU A 65 -7.64 -45.05 4.71
CA LEU A 65 -6.53 -44.87 3.76
C LEU A 65 -7.01 -44.64 2.32
N GLU A 66 -8.32 -44.49 2.10
CA GLU A 66 -8.90 -44.35 0.76
C GLU A 66 -8.34 -43.13 0.02
N ARG A 67 -8.16 -41.99 0.71
CA ARG A 67 -7.59 -40.77 0.11
C ARG A 67 -6.13 -40.97 -0.32
N TYR A 68 -5.32 -41.62 0.51
CA TYR A 68 -3.94 -41.98 0.17
C TYR A 68 -3.89 -42.93 -1.03
N PHE A 69 -4.75 -43.96 -1.06
CA PHE A 69 -4.81 -44.89 -2.17
C PHE A 69 -5.26 -44.22 -3.48
N GLY A 70 -6.20 -43.28 -3.39
CA GLY A 70 -6.58 -42.40 -4.49
C GLY A 70 -5.38 -41.62 -5.04
N HIS A 71 -4.54 -41.06 -4.17
CA HIS A 71 -3.30 -40.40 -4.59
C HIS A 71 -2.35 -41.35 -5.34
N TYR A 72 -2.15 -42.58 -4.84
CA TYR A 72 -1.33 -43.57 -5.55
C TYR A 72 -1.89 -43.90 -6.94
N LYS A 73 -3.21 -44.01 -7.08
CA LYS A 73 -3.88 -44.20 -8.37
C LYS A 73 -3.63 -43.02 -9.31
N GLU A 74 -3.73 -41.79 -8.82
CA GLU A 74 -3.40 -40.58 -9.58
C GLU A 74 -1.94 -40.59 -10.06
N LEU A 75 -0.99 -40.99 -9.21
CA LEU A 75 0.42 -41.10 -9.59
C LEU A 75 0.63 -42.10 -10.73
N VAL A 76 0.07 -43.30 -10.62
CA VAL A 76 0.20 -44.34 -11.66
C VAL A 76 -0.52 -43.93 -12.95
N CYS A 77 -1.67 -43.28 -12.85
CA CYS A 77 -2.37 -42.70 -14.00
C CYS A 77 -1.53 -41.62 -14.69
N SER A 78 -0.88 -40.73 -13.93
CA SER A 78 -0.02 -39.66 -14.49
C SER A 78 1.17 -40.23 -15.25
N TYR A 79 1.85 -41.23 -14.68
CA TYR A 79 2.93 -41.96 -15.34
C TYR A 79 2.45 -42.62 -16.64
N SER A 80 1.30 -43.29 -16.58
CA SER A 80 0.73 -43.99 -17.74
C SER A 80 0.33 -43.02 -18.86
N HIS A 81 -0.25 -41.88 -18.50
CA HIS A 81 -0.61 -40.84 -19.46
C HIS A 81 0.62 -40.23 -20.14
N ASP A 82 1.72 -40.05 -19.40
CA ASP A 82 2.96 -39.53 -19.98
C ASP A 82 3.61 -40.50 -20.96
N LEU A 83 3.54 -41.80 -20.70
CA LEU A 83 3.96 -42.84 -21.64
C LEU A 83 3.10 -42.81 -22.92
N GLU A 84 1.77 -42.75 -22.77
CA GLU A 84 0.81 -42.69 -23.89
C GLU A 84 1.07 -41.44 -24.77
N ASN A 85 1.26 -40.27 -24.15
CA ASN A 85 1.52 -39.00 -24.84
C ASN A 85 2.81 -39.01 -25.65
N HIS A 86 3.88 -39.54 -25.06
CA HIS A 86 5.21 -39.53 -25.68
C HIS A 86 5.49 -40.77 -26.53
N ARG A 87 4.51 -41.68 -26.68
CA ARG A 87 4.64 -42.97 -27.38
C ARG A 87 5.89 -43.74 -26.96
N ARG A 88 6.11 -43.84 -25.65
CA ARG A 88 7.27 -44.54 -25.10
C ARG A 88 6.89 -45.92 -24.60
N ASP A 89 7.84 -46.84 -24.65
CA ASP A 89 7.67 -48.17 -24.07
C ASP A 89 7.75 -48.07 -22.55
N ALA A 90 6.85 -48.77 -21.86
CA ALA A 90 6.81 -48.75 -20.41
C ALA A 90 8.01 -49.51 -19.83
N VAL A 91 8.86 -48.84 -19.06
CA VAL A 91 9.95 -49.49 -18.29
C VAL A 91 9.38 -50.45 -17.23
N VAL A 92 8.17 -50.16 -16.76
CA VAL A 92 7.45 -50.99 -15.81
C VAL A 92 6.11 -51.44 -16.37
N SER A 93 5.87 -52.74 -16.31
CA SER A 93 4.66 -53.38 -16.85
C SER A 93 3.64 -53.78 -15.77
N SER A 94 4.08 -53.85 -14.52
CA SER A 94 3.29 -54.34 -13.40
C SER A 94 3.49 -53.54 -12.12
N HIS A 95 2.48 -53.52 -11.25
CA HIS A 95 2.60 -52.91 -9.92
C HIS A 95 3.64 -53.61 -9.04
N GLU A 96 3.91 -54.90 -9.26
CA GLU A 96 4.89 -55.66 -8.49
C GLU A 96 6.31 -55.12 -8.67
N GLU A 97 6.65 -54.57 -9.84
CA GLU A 97 7.95 -53.92 -10.06
C GLU A 97 8.08 -52.60 -9.26
N ILE A 98 6.98 -51.84 -9.13
CA ILE A 98 6.94 -50.65 -8.26
C ILE A 98 7.11 -51.08 -6.80
N PHE A 99 6.41 -52.14 -6.38
CA PHE A 99 6.49 -52.69 -5.03
C PHE A 99 7.88 -53.25 -4.74
N HIS A 100 8.52 -53.89 -5.70
CA HIS A 100 9.91 -54.35 -5.59
C HIS A 100 10.86 -53.17 -5.36
N LEU A 101 10.70 -52.07 -6.09
CA LEU A 101 11.52 -50.87 -5.88
C LEU A 101 11.33 -50.27 -4.47
N ILE A 102 10.09 -50.25 -3.97
CA ILE A 102 9.80 -49.85 -2.58
C ILE A 102 10.52 -50.76 -1.57
N ARG A 103 10.55 -52.08 -1.80
CA ARG A 103 11.26 -53.03 -0.93
C ARG A 103 12.77 -52.81 -0.97
N VAL A 104 13.37 -52.58 -2.14
CA VAL A 104 14.81 -52.28 -2.28
C VAL A 104 15.19 -50.99 -1.53
N LEU A 105 14.36 -49.94 -1.62
CA LEU A 105 14.56 -48.69 -0.89
C LEU A 105 14.53 -48.88 0.63
N LYS A 106 13.68 -49.79 1.13
CA LYS A 106 13.60 -50.16 2.55
C LYS A 106 14.80 -51.00 2.99
N GLU A 107 15.17 -52.00 2.21
CA GLU A 107 16.30 -52.89 2.50
C GLU A 107 17.63 -52.14 2.50
N THR A 108 17.79 -51.14 1.63
CA THR A 108 19.04 -50.40 1.43
C THR A 108 18.87 -48.87 1.39
N PRO A 109 18.57 -48.19 2.52
CA PRO A 109 18.37 -46.74 2.52
C PRO A 109 19.64 -45.91 2.21
N ASN A 110 20.81 -46.56 2.17
CA ASN A 110 22.09 -45.94 1.79
C ASN A 110 22.36 -45.97 0.28
N ILE A 111 21.46 -46.56 -0.51
CA ILE A 111 21.60 -46.62 -1.96
C ILE A 111 21.50 -45.21 -2.57
N THR A 112 22.35 -44.92 -3.56
CA THR A 112 22.24 -43.70 -4.37
C THR A 112 21.23 -43.91 -5.49
N ARG A 113 20.62 -42.83 -6.01
CA ARG A 113 19.65 -42.94 -7.11
C ARG A 113 20.25 -43.64 -8.34
N GLY A 114 21.49 -43.33 -8.68
CA GLY A 114 22.20 -43.96 -9.80
C GLY A 114 22.48 -45.45 -9.57
N ALA A 115 22.81 -45.85 -8.34
CA ALA A 115 23.02 -47.25 -7.99
C ALA A 115 21.69 -48.04 -8.01
N LEU A 116 20.60 -47.44 -7.51
CA LEU A 116 19.26 -48.02 -7.55
C LEU A 116 18.79 -48.26 -8.99
N ALA A 117 18.98 -47.27 -9.87
CA ALA A 117 18.64 -47.40 -11.27
C ALA A 117 19.40 -48.56 -11.95
N LYS A 118 20.70 -48.70 -11.65
CA LYS A 118 21.51 -49.82 -12.15
C LYS A 118 21.08 -51.17 -11.58
N GLN A 119 20.73 -51.24 -10.30
CA GLN A 119 20.33 -52.48 -9.64
C GLN A 119 18.99 -53.00 -10.17
N VAL A 120 18.01 -52.11 -10.37
CA VAL A 120 16.65 -52.50 -10.79
C VAL A 120 16.52 -52.60 -12.32
N PHE A 121 17.17 -51.71 -13.07
CA PHE A 121 17.01 -51.63 -14.53
C PHE A 121 18.26 -52.04 -15.33
N GLY A 122 19.38 -52.37 -14.70
CA GLY A 122 20.66 -52.65 -15.39
C GLY A 122 20.72 -53.98 -16.15
N SER A 123 19.63 -54.75 -16.21
CA SER A 123 19.53 -55.97 -17.02
C SER A 123 19.43 -55.61 -18.52
N PRO A 124 20.08 -56.36 -19.43
CA PRO A 124 20.10 -56.04 -20.87
C PRO A 124 18.72 -55.95 -21.55
N ASN A 125 17.68 -56.54 -20.94
CA ASN A 125 16.29 -56.46 -21.42
C ASN A 125 15.53 -55.18 -20.98
N ASN A 126 16.05 -54.40 -20.02
CA ASN A 126 15.40 -53.22 -19.42
C ASN A 126 16.15 -51.91 -19.72
N MET A 127 16.69 -51.77 -20.94
CA MET A 127 17.29 -50.52 -21.43
C MET A 127 16.21 -49.46 -21.75
N GLY A 128 15.49 -49.02 -20.72
CA GLY A 128 14.62 -47.84 -20.78
C GLY A 128 15.42 -46.54 -20.85
N ILE A 129 14.76 -45.44 -21.22
CA ILE A 129 15.40 -44.11 -21.25
C ILE A 129 15.71 -43.69 -19.80
N GLU A 130 16.88 -43.09 -19.53
CA GLU A 130 17.29 -42.66 -18.18
C GLU A 130 16.22 -41.76 -17.51
N SER A 131 15.52 -40.95 -18.30
CA SER A 131 14.38 -40.13 -17.85
C SER A 131 13.19 -40.98 -17.35
N GLU A 132 12.90 -42.13 -17.95
CA GLU A 132 11.78 -42.99 -17.53
C GLU A 132 12.10 -43.74 -16.25
N GLN A 133 13.34 -44.24 -16.13
CA GLN A 133 13.84 -44.84 -14.89
C GLN A 133 13.70 -43.85 -13.73
N GLU A 134 14.01 -42.57 -13.98
CA GLU A 134 13.79 -41.50 -13.00
C GLU A 134 12.31 -41.35 -12.62
N HIS A 135 11.38 -41.38 -13.58
CA HIS A 135 9.95 -41.25 -13.28
C HIS A 135 9.43 -42.38 -12.39
N VAL A 136 9.81 -43.63 -12.68
CA VAL A 136 9.42 -44.82 -11.90
C VAL A 136 10.00 -44.77 -10.49
N ILE A 137 11.27 -44.39 -10.35
CA ILE A 137 11.90 -44.18 -9.04
C ILE A 137 11.17 -43.09 -8.27
N GLY A 138 10.85 -41.97 -8.93
CA GLY A 138 10.07 -40.87 -8.35
C GLY A 138 8.71 -41.33 -7.82
N LEU A 139 8.00 -42.16 -8.60
CA LEU A 139 6.69 -42.71 -8.23
C LEU A 139 6.78 -43.61 -6.98
N ALA A 140 7.76 -44.50 -6.90
CA ALA A 140 7.94 -45.37 -5.74
C ALA A 140 8.36 -44.60 -4.48
N VAL A 141 9.27 -43.63 -4.60
CA VAL A 141 9.67 -42.76 -3.48
C VAL A 141 8.47 -41.94 -2.99
N LYS A 142 7.66 -41.39 -3.91
CA LYS A 142 6.45 -40.66 -3.57
C LYS A 142 5.41 -41.55 -2.88
N ALA A 143 5.22 -42.77 -3.36
CA ALA A 143 4.33 -43.73 -2.70
C ALA A 143 4.81 -44.08 -1.29
N LEU A 144 6.12 -44.28 -1.10
CA LEU A 144 6.71 -44.64 0.19
C LEU A 144 6.73 -43.50 1.22
N THR A 145 7.04 -42.28 0.78
CA THR A 145 7.36 -41.15 1.70
C THR A 145 6.40 -39.97 1.59
N MET A 146 5.55 -39.92 0.57
CA MET A 146 4.73 -38.77 0.20
C MET A 146 5.54 -37.51 -0.13
N VAL A 147 6.84 -37.63 -0.44
CA VAL A 147 7.71 -36.52 -0.86
C VAL A 147 8.06 -36.61 -2.34
N TYR A 148 8.19 -35.47 -3.01
CA TYR A 148 8.72 -35.42 -4.37
C TYR A 148 10.25 -35.60 -4.37
N SER A 149 10.74 -36.52 -5.21
CA SER A 149 12.18 -36.81 -5.33
C SER A 149 12.76 -36.54 -6.72
N THR A 150 11.92 -36.26 -7.71
CA THR A 150 12.33 -36.08 -9.11
C THR A 150 11.61 -34.89 -9.74
N HIS A 151 12.26 -34.22 -10.69
CA HIS A 151 11.71 -33.03 -11.36
C HIS A 151 10.38 -33.31 -12.08
N TRP A 152 10.19 -34.54 -12.57
CA TRP A 152 9.02 -34.97 -13.33
C TRP A 152 7.68 -34.78 -12.60
N LEU A 153 7.59 -35.19 -11.33
CA LEU A 153 6.39 -35.05 -10.51
C LEU A 153 6.16 -33.62 -10.02
N ASN A 154 7.13 -32.74 -10.23
CA ASN A 154 7.19 -31.40 -9.65
C ASN A 154 6.89 -30.28 -10.68
N GLN A 155 6.23 -30.60 -11.80
CA GLN A 155 5.93 -29.64 -12.88
C GLN A 155 5.08 -28.43 -12.46
N ASN A 156 4.43 -28.47 -11.29
CA ASN A 156 3.68 -27.35 -10.73
C ASN A 156 4.55 -26.31 -9.99
N ALA A 157 5.82 -26.62 -9.69
CA ALA A 157 6.71 -25.70 -8.97
C ALA A 157 7.20 -24.52 -9.80
N GLU A 158 7.15 -24.61 -11.14
CA GLU A 158 7.54 -23.49 -12.02
C GLU A 158 6.56 -22.31 -11.96
N HIS A 159 5.34 -22.48 -11.44
CA HIS A 159 4.29 -21.46 -11.49
C HIS A 159 4.13 -20.58 -10.25
N ASP A 160 4.85 -20.84 -9.14
CA ASP A 160 4.63 -20.06 -7.92
C ASP A 160 5.93 -19.69 -7.21
N ASN A 161 6.55 -18.61 -7.72
CA ASN A 161 7.61 -17.79 -7.10
C ASN A 161 9.05 -18.26 -7.35
N GLY A 162 9.79 -17.47 -8.13
CA GLY A 162 11.20 -17.65 -8.49
C GLY A 162 12.23 -17.62 -7.35
N ASP A 163 11.87 -18.06 -6.14
CA ASP A 163 12.78 -18.24 -5.01
C ASP A 163 12.87 -19.69 -4.50
N LEU A 164 12.07 -20.64 -5.02
CA LEU A 164 12.06 -22.01 -4.49
C LEU A 164 12.17 -23.09 -5.57
N VAL A 165 13.40 -23.53 -5.82
CA VAL A 165 13.68 -24.79 -6.53
C VAL A 165 13.25 -25.92 -5.60
N SER A 166 12.25 -26.72 -5.99
CA SER A 166 11.91 -27.90 -5.19
C SER A 166 13.11 -28.86 -5.15
N PRO A 167 13.35 -29.50 -4.01
CA PRO A 167 14.50 -30.38 -3.82
C PRO A 167 14.41 -31.63 -4.72
N ASN A 168 15.50 -31.91 -5.43
CA ASN A 168 15.64 -33.06 -6.34
C ASN A 168 16.62 -34.08 -5.74
N TRP A 169 16.31 -35.38 -5.83
CA TRP A 169 17.21 -36.44 -5.38
C TRP A 169 18.33 -36.66 -6.41
N LEU A 170 19.50 -36.10 -6.12
CA LEU A 170 20.65 -36.16 -7.01
C LEU A 170 21.17 -37.59 -7.18
N LYS A 171 21.80 -37.86 -8.33
CA LYS A 171 22.23 -39.20 -8.76
C LYS A 171 23.17 -39.89 -7.76
N ASP A 172 24.04 -39.10 -7.13
CA ASP A 172 25.10 -39.58 -6.24
C ASP A 172 24.78 -39.41 -4.75
N THR A 173 23.59 -38.90 -4.41
CA THR A 173 23.17 -38.72 -3.01
C THR A 173 22.49 -39.99 -2.49
N PRO A 174 22.86 -40.50 -1.30
CA PRO A 174 22.14 -41.59 -0.65
C PRO A 174 20.68 -41.23 -0.34
N PHE A 175 19.77 -42.20 -0.34
CA PHE A 175 18.34 -41.96 -0.14
C PHE A 175 18.00 -41.38 1.25
N HIS A 176 18.55 -41.95 2.33
CA HIS A 176 18.34 -41.41 3.69
C HIS A 176 18.85 -39.96 3.82
N ALA A 177 20.04 -39.65 3.28
CA ALA A 177 20.64 -38.33 3.33
C ALA A 177 19.83 -37.28 2.55
N PHE A 178 19.19 -37.70 1.45
CA PHE A 178 18.22 -36.86 0.75
C PHE A 178 17.03 -36.50 1.64
N LEU A 179 16.43 -37.47 2.34
CA LEU A 179 15.33 -37.19 3.27
C LEU A 179 15.76 -36.33 4.47
N GLU A 180 16.96 -36.53 5.02
CA GLU A 180 17.51 -35.67 6.08
C GLU A 180 17.68 -34.22 5.60
N GLY A 181 18.14 -34.03 4.36
CA GLY A 181 18.25 -32.69 3.77
C GLY A 181 16.89 -32.01 3.53
N LEU A 182 15.83 -32.78 3.32
CA LEU A 182 14.45 -32.27 3.17
C LEU A 182 13.84 -31.80 4.50
N PHE A 183 14.23 -32.45 5.59
CA PHE A 183 13.70 -32.20 6.93
C PHE A 183 14.85 -31.89 7.90
N PRO A 184 15.48 -30.70 7.80
CA PRO A 184 16.53 -30.33 8.72
C PRO A 184 15.98 -30.17 10.14
N MET A 185 16.63 -30.80 11.12
CA MET A 185 16.32 -30.56 12.53
C MET A 185 16.85 -29.20 12.94
N ILE A 186 15.95 -28.26 13.24
CA ILE A 186 16.26 -26.91 13.71
C ILE A 186 15.56 -26.72 15.05
N ASP A 187 16.31 -26.74 16.13
CA ASP A 187 15.79 -26.46 17.46
C ASP A 187 15.45 -24.97 17.56
N HIS A 188 14.16 -24.65 17.54
CA HIS A 188 13.70 -23.27 17.68
C HIS A 188 13.52 -22.95 19.16
N PRO A 189 14.12 -21.86 19.69
CA PRO A 189 14.08 -21.55 21.14
C PRO A 189 12.65 -21.36 21.67
N GLY A 190 11.70 -21.00 20.81
CA GLY A 190 10.28 -20.90 21.15
C GLY A 190 9.56 -22.24 21.35
N PHE A 191 10.15 -23.37 20.93
CA PHE A 191 9.55 -24.72 20.95
C PHE A 191 10.42 -25.76 21.71
N ALA A 192 11.45 -25.31 22.44
CA ALA A 192 12.29 -26.16 23.27
C ALA A 192 11.54 -26.66 24.53
N GLU A 193 11.92 -27.83 25.05
CA GLU A 193 11.33 -28.46 26.25
C GLU A 193 11.36 -27.56 27.49
N ASP A 194 12.31 -26.63 27.54
CA ASP A 194 12.60 -25.80 28.71
C ASP A 194 11.84 -24.45 28.69
N ALA A 195 10.96 -24.23 27.70
CA ALA A 195 10.41 -22.92 27.38
C ALA A 195 9.19 -22.53 28.24
N SER A 196 9.32 -21.34 28.84
CA SER A 196 8.40 -20.52 29.63
C SER A 196 6.93 -20.44 29.17
N ALA A 197 6.09 -19.82 30.00
CA ALA A 197 4.68 -19.48 29.72
C ALA A 197 4.39 -18.94 28.29
N SER A 198 5.38 -18.31 27.65
CA SER A 198 5.36 -17.83 26.27
C SER A 198 5.10 -18.92 25.22
N PHE A 199 5.55 -20.17 25.42
CA PHE A 199 5.32 -21.27 24.46
C PHE A 199 3.86 -21.70 24.43
N TRP A 200 3.24 -21.87 25.60
CA TRP A 200 1.83 -22.23 25.70
C TRP A 200 0.91 -21.11 25.21
N GLU A 201 1.29 -19.84 25.49
CA GLU A 201 0.61 -18.67 24.95
C GLU A 201 0.67 -18.65 23.42
N MET A 202 1.85 -18.90 22.84
CA MET A 202 2.05 -19.08 21.39
C MET A 202 1.18 -20.20 20.83
N LYS A 203 1.25 -21.42 21.37
CA LYS A 203 0.49 -22.59 20.90
C LYS A 203 -1.03 -22.36 20.93
N SER A 204 -1.54 -21.68 21.97
CA SER A 204 -2.96 -21.37 22.11
C SER A 204 -3.47 -20.31 21.11
N SER A 205 -2.55 -19.55 20.50
CA SER A 205 -2.87 -18.45 19.59
C SER A 205 -2.95 -18.88 18.12
N ILE A 206 -2.24 -19.94 17.71
CA ILE A 206 -2.08 -20.40 16.31
C ILE A 206 -3.23 -21.33 15.88
N THR A 207 -4.44 -21.15 16.42
CA THR A 207 -5.58 -21.98 16.01
C THR A 207 -6.09 -21.56 14.63
N GLY A 208 -6.56 -22.52 13.83
CA GLY A 208 -7.02 -22.30 12.46
C GLY A 208 -8.12 -21.25 12.37
N SER A 209 -9.00 -21.19 13.36
CA SER A 209 -10.04 -20.17 13.49
C SER A 209 -9.47 -18.75 13.61
N LYS A 210 -8.41 -18.57 14.43
CA LYS A 210 -7.69 -17.29 14.61
C LYS A 210 -6.84 -16.95 13.39
N LEU A 211 -6.20 -17.93 12.77
CA LEU A 211 -5.40 -17.74 11.55
C LEU A 211 -6.23 -17.18 10.40
N ILE A 212 -7.46 -17.64 10.21
CA ILE A 212 -8.38 -17.07 9.21
C ILE A 212 -8.89 -15.69 9.65
N ARG A 213 -9.44 -15.58 10.87
CA ARG A 213 -10.14 -14.35 11.31
C ARG A 213 -9.20 -13.17 11.55
N LYS A 214 -8.05 -13.40 12.19
CA LYS A 214 -7.08 -12.37 12.56
C LYS A 214 -5.96 -12.26 11.53
N GLY A 215 -5.43 -13.39 11.06
CA GLY A 215 -4.31 -13.43 10.12
C GLY A 215 -4.70 -13.23 8.67
N GLY A 216 -5.97 -13.41 8.30
CA GLY A 216 -6.38 -13.41 6.88
C GLY A 216 -5.68 -14.51 6.07
N LEU A 217 -5.32 -15.62 6.73
CA LEU A 217 -4.71 -16.79 6.10
C LEU A 217 -5.80 -17.69 5.50
N SER A 218 -5.41 -18.55 4.58
CA SER A 218 -6.23 -19.65 4.07
C SER A 218 -5.44 -20.96 4.11
N PHE A 219 -6.15 -22.10 4.08
CA PHE A 219 -5.53 -23.42 4.07
C PHE A 219 -5.73 -24.08 2.70
N SER A 220 -4.70 -24.77 2.22
CA SER A 220 -4.75 -25.63 1.04
C SER A 220 -4.23 -27.01 1.41
N PRO A 221 -4.85 -28.10 0.92
CA PRO A 221 -4.25 -29.42 1.06
C PRO A 221 -2.97 -29.48 0.22
N THR A 222 -1.96 -30.19 0.72
CA THR A 222 -0.79 -30.56 -0.08
C THR A 222 -0.58 -32.07 -0.05
N GLU A 223 -0.30 -32.61 -1.24
CA GLU A 223 0.06 -34.00 -1.46
C GLU A 223 1.55 -34.25 -1.18
N ASP A 224 2.34 -33.18 -0.96
CA ASP A 224 3.75 -33.25 -0.63
C ASP A 224 4.00 -33.02 0.85
N PHE A 225 4.48 -34.06 1.52
CA PHE A 225 4.79 -33.99 2.94
C PHE A 225 5.84 -32.93 3.25
N SER A 226 6.78 -32.67 2.33
CA SER A 226 7.81 -31.64 2.50
C SER A 226 7.23 -30.22 2.60
N ASN A 227 6.01 -29.99 2.09
CA ASN A 227 5.32 -28.70 2.12
C ASN A 227 4.38 -28.52 3.33
N HIS A 228 4.34 -29.48 4.26
CA HIS A 228 3.53 -29.35 5.47
C HIS A 228 3.88 -28.07 6.27
N LEU A 229 2.87 -27.26 6.60
CA LEU A 229 2.97 -25.95 7.27
C LEU A 229 3.78 -24.89 6.51
N LYS A 230 3.97 -25.07 5.20
CA LYS A 230 4.64 -24.07 4.39
C LYS A 230 3.71 -22.87 4.18
N LEU A 231 4.17 -21.69 4.60
CA LEU A 231 3.44 -20.44 4.46
C LEU A 231 3.90 -19.71 3.19
N ASN A 232 3.01 -19.59 2.21
CA ASN A 232 3.22 -18.68 1.10
C ASN A 232 2.82 -17.26 1.54
N ARG A 233 3.81 -16.42 1.89
CA ARG A 233 3.56 -15.05 2.38
C ARG A 233 2.90 -14.14 1.33
N LYS A 234 2.98 -14.45 0.04
CA LYS A 234 2.39 -13.62 -1.04
C LYS A 234 0.89 -13.88 -1.19
N THR A 235 0.50 -15.14 -1.23
CA THR A 235 -0.91 -15.57 -1.38
C THR A 235 -1.63 -15.65 -0.05
N GLY A 236 -0.87 -15.93 1.02
CA GLY A 236 -1.40 -16.13 2.35
C GLY A 236 -1.93 -17.52 2.64
N VAL A 237 -1.57 -18.47 1.77
CA VAL A 237 -1.97 -19.87 1.87
C VAL A 237 -0.97 -20.61 2.74
N ILE A 238 -1.47 -21.36 3.71
CA ILE A 238 -0.72 -22.38 4.43
C ILE A 238 -1.05 -23.74 3.81
N GLU A 239 -0.02 -24.45 3.39
CA GLU A 239 -0.15 -25.82 2.91
C GLU A 239 -0.19 -26.79 4.09
N ILE A 240 -1.22 -27.63 4.14
CA ILE A 240 -1.39 -28.65 5.18
C ILE A 240 -1.34 -30.02 4.50
N PHE A 241 -0.33 -30.80 4.85
CA PHE A 241 -0.32 -32.22 4.51
C PHE A 241 -1.46 -32.93 5.23
N HIS A 242 -2.42 -33.48 4.48
CA HIS A 242 -3.71 -33.92 5.04
C HIS A 242 -3.86 -35.45 5.16
N HIS A 243 -2.94 -36.27 4.63
CA HIS A 243 -3.04 -37.74 4.73
C HIS A 243 -2.66 -38.24 6.12
N THR A 244 -3.50 -37.95 7.12
CA THR A 244 -3.25 -38.32 8.52
C THR A 244 -3.29 -39.83 8.73
N ALA A 245 -4.07 -40.57 7.95
CA ALA A 245 -4.11 -42.02 8.03
C ALA A 245 -2.77 -42.65 7.68
N PHE A 246 -2.10 -42.12 6.64
CA PHE A 246 -0.75 -42.50 6.27
C PHE A 246 0.24 -42.24 7.42
N LEU A 247 0.20 -41.05 8.04
CA LEU A 247 1.06 -40.74 9.19
C LEU A 247 0.79 -41.68 10.39
N LYS A 248 -0.47 -42.00 10.66
CA LYS A 248 -0.84 -42.92 11.74
C LYS A 248 -0.29 -44.33 11.52
N GLU A 249 -0.25 -44.84 10.30
CA GLU A 249 0.37 -46.15 10.02
C GLU A 249 1.90 -46.14 10.19
N ASN A 250 2.56 -45.05 9.78
CA ASN A 250 3.99 -44.86 10.06
C ASN A 250 4.26 -44.88 11.58
N LEU A 251 3.40 -44.24 12.38
CA LEU A 251 3.49 -44.24 13.84
C LEU A 251 3.13 -45.60 14.48
N ARG A 252 2.29 -46.42 13.85
CA ARG A 252 1.95 -47.76 14.35
C ARG A 252 3.10 -48.75 14.21
N ILE A 253 3.85 -48.67 13.09
CA ILE A 253 4.96 -49.59 12.82
C ILE A 253 6.18 -49.26 13.67
N THR A 254 6.39 -47.98 13.94
CA THR A 254 7.48 -47.50 14.80
C THR A 254 7.12 -47.54 16.29
N ARG A 255 5.93 -48.03 16.63
CA ARG A 255 5.45 -48.17 18.02
C ARG A 255 6.26 -49.26 18.72
N CYS A 256 6.54 -49.09 20.02
CA CYS A 256 7.33 -50.02 20.84
C CYS A 256 8.81 -50.18 20.45
N MET A 257 9.37 -49.37 19.56
CA MET A 257 10.81 -49.38 19.28
C MET A 257 11.57 -48.57 20.35
N GLU A 258 12.68 -49.09 20.86
CA GLU A 258 13.44 -48.45 21.95
C GLU A 258 14.35 -47.33 21.41
N GLY A 259 14.14 -46.10 21.87
CA GLY A 259 15.04 -44.97 21.65
C GLY A 259 14.76 -44.12 20.39
N PRO A 260 15.50 -43.00 20.21
CA PRO A 260 15.36 -42.13 19.05
C PRO A 260 15.96 -42.79 17.81
N MET A 261 15.10 -43.28 16.92
CA MET A 261 15.51 -43.86 15.64
C MET A 261 15.96 -42.77 14.65
N GLY A 262 17.07 -43.03 13.96
CA GLY A 262 17.52 -42.22 12.84
C GLY A 262 16.62 -42.37 11.60
N VAL A 263 16.88 -41.58 10.56
CA VAL A 263 16.14 -41.66 9.29
C VAL A 263 16.36 -43.01 8.61
N GLU A 264 17.62 -43.47 8.55
CA GLU A 264 17.95 -44.78 7.96
C GLU A 264 17.18 -45.93 8.62
N GLU A 265 17.15 -45.99 9.95
CA GLU A 265 16.49 -47.06 10.70
C GLU A 265 14.96 -47.03 10.51
N SER A 266 14.37 -45.83 10.52
CA SER A 266 12.94 -45.65 10.25
C SER A 266 12.56 -46.14 8.83
N LEU A 267 13.40 -45.83 7.84
CA LEU A 267 13.18 -46.25 6.45
C LEU A 267 13.26 -47.77 6.27
N ARG A 268 14.10 -48.47 7.04
CA ARG A 268 14.16 -49.94 7.01
C ARG A 268 12.83 -50.59 7.41
N LEU A 269 12.08 -49.95 8.30
CA LEU A 269 10.73 -50.35 8.68
C LEU A 269 9.67 -49.94 7.65
N GLY A 270 10.03 -49.15 6.64
CA GLY A 270 9.10 -48.54 5.70
C GLY A 270 8.33 -47.36 6.30
N ALA A 271 8.93 -46.66 7.27
CA ALA A 271 8.32 -45.54 7.96
C ALA A 271 9.16 -44.25 7.84
N LEU A 272 8.47 -43.11 7.88
CA LEU A 272 9.08 -41.82 8.15
C LEU A 272 9.60 -41.75 9.60
N PRO A 273 10.59 -40.89 9.89
CA PRO A 273 11.07 -40.68 11.25
C PRO A 273 9.92 -40.42 12.23
N ARG A 274 9.86 -41.19 13.32
CA ARG A 274 8.73 -41.16 14.27
C ARG A 274 8.43 -39.76 14.78
N GLN A 275 9.48 -39.03 15.16
CA GLN A 275 9.39 -37.65 15.63
C GLN A 275 8.79 -36.70 14.56
N LEU A 276 9.19 -36.85 13.29
CA LEU A 276 8.68 -36.04 12.19
C LEU A 276 7.18 -36.28 11.96
N ALA A 277 6.74 -37.55 12.00
CA ALA A 277 5.33 -37.91 11.87
C ALA A 277 4.49 -37.44 13.08
N LEU A 278 5.03 -37.51 14.30
CA LEU A 278 4.38 -37.00 15.51
C LEU A 278 4.18 -35.47 15.45
N GLU A 279 5.20 -34.73 15.04
CA GLU A 279 5.13 -33.27 14.91
C GLU A 279 4.11 -32.83 13.87
N ALA A 280 4.08 -33.49 12.70
CA ALA A 280 3.11 -33.20 11.65
C ALA A 280 1.68 -33.51 12.11
N LEU A 281 1.46 -34.66 12.76
CA LEU A 281 0.12 -35.02 13.24
C LEU A 281 -0.33 -34.08 14.37
N ASP A 282 0.56 -33.76 15.32
CA ASP A 282 0.23 -32.83 16.42
C ASP A 282 0.03 -31.40 15.96
N SER A 283 0.76 -30.93 14.94
CA SER A 283 0.50 -29.59 14.41
C SER A 283 -0.93 -29.49 13.88
N ILE A 284 -1.42 -30.50 13.16
CA ILE A 284 -2.79 -30.53 12.62
C ILE A 284 -3.80 -30.66 13.76
N GLN A 285 -3.61 -31.66 14.63
CA GLN A 285 -4.63 -32.09 15.59
C GLN A 285 -4.60 -31.35 16.93
N LYS A 286 -3.45 -30.80 17.35
CA LYS A 286 -3.31 -30.12 18.65
C LYS A 286 -3.03 -28.62 18.53
N ILE A 287 -2.57 -28.11 17.37
CA ILE A 287 -2.24 -26.69 17.19
C ILE A 287 -3.22 -26.00 16.26
N ILE A 288 -3.31 -26.43 15.00
CA ILE A 288 -4.14 -25.77 13.99
C ILE A 288 -5.62 -26.11 14.19
N PHE A 289 -5.97 -27.38 14.40
CA PHE A 289 -7.36 -27.82 14.58
C PHE A 289 -7.57 -28.60 15.89
N PRO A 290 -7.33 -27.95 17.06
CA PRO A 290 -7.51 -28.62 18.34
C PRO A 290 -8.98 -28.91 18.61
N LEU A 291 -9.27 -30.12 19.12
CA LEU A 291 -10.61 -30.52 19.55
C LEU A 291 -11.20 -29.58 20.62
N SER A 292 -10.36 -28.88 21.38
CA SER A 292 -10.78 -27.92 22.39
C SER A 292 -11.33 -26.61 21.81
N ASP A 293 -11.15 -26.33 20.51
CA ASP A 293 -11.66 -25.12 19.83
C ASP A 293 -12.74 -25.51 18.80
N PRO A 294 -14.05 -25.50 19.16
CA PRO A 294 -15.12 -25.90 18.26
C PRO A 294 -15.13 -25.16 16.90
N PRO A 295 -14.89 -23.84 16.83
CA PRO A 295 -14.67 -23.13 15.57
C PRO A 295 -13.60 -23.73 14.65
N ALA A 296 -12.49 -24.24 15.21
CA ALA A 296 -11.43 -24.86 14.42
C ALA A 296 -11.86 -26.23 13.88
N VAL A 297 -12.62 -27.01 14.66
CA VAL A 297 -13.20 -28.28 14.20
C VAL A 297 -14.21 -28.06 13.08
N THR A 298 -15.12 -27.08 13.22
CA THR A 298 -16.06 -26.72 12.14
C THR A 298 -15.33 -26.25 10.88
N LEU A 299 -14.21 -25.53 11.04
CA LEU A 299 -13.37 -25.15 9.92
C LEU A 299 -12.75 -26.37 9.23
N LEU A 300 -12.22 -27.33 9.99
CA LEU A 300 -11.66 -28.56 9.42
C LEU A 300 -12.72 -29.37 8.66
N GLN A 301 -13.94 -29.49 9.20
CA GLN A 301 -15.06 -30.12 8.49
C GLN A 301 -15.36 -29.44 7.15
N LYS A 302 -15.34 -28.10 7.12
CA LYS A 302 -15.49 -27.35 5.87
C LYS A 302 -14.35 -27.61 4.89
N LEU A 303 -13.10 -27.71 5.36
CA LEU A 303 -11.95 -28.00 4.49
C LEU A 303 -12.02 -29.41 3.90
N VAL A 304 -12.54 -30.40 4.64
CA VAL A 304 -12.82 -31.74 4.13
C VAL A 304 -13.84 -31.68 3.00
N ILE A 305 -14.96 -30.98 3.21
CA ILE A 305 -16.06 -30.90 2.23
C ILE A 305 -15.70 -30.05 1.00
N GLU A 306 -15.13 -28.86 1.20
CA GLU A 306 -14.95 -27.85 0.16
C GLU A 306 -13.58 -27.90 -0.53
N LYS A 307 -12.54 -28.39 0.17
CA LYS A 307 -11.15 -28.36 -0.29
C LYS A 307 -10.54 -29.74 -0.49
N GLY A 308 -11.25 -30.83 -0.20
CA GLY A 308 -10.78 -32.19 -0.44
C GLY A 308 -9.71 -32.69 0.53
N PHE A 309 -9.69 -32.16 1.76
CA PHE A 309 -8.88 -32.73 2.84
C PHE A 309 -9.33 -34.16 3.14
N ASP A 310 -8.42 -34.98 3.65
CA ASP A 310 -8.72 -36.35 4.09
C ASP A 310 -9.72 -36.31 5.26
N GLU A 311 -10.76 -37.14 5.20
CA GLU A 311 -11.76 -37.26 6.26
C GLU A 311 -11.11 -37.78 7.56
N ASP A 312 -10.04 -38.58 7.46
CA ASP A 312 -9.31 -39.08 8.62
C ASP A 312 -8.67 -37.96 9.47
N CYS A 313 -8.54 -36.74 8.94
CA CYS A 313 -8.11 -35.57 9.73
C CYS A 313 -9.05 -35.30 10.92
N LEU A 314 -10.33 -35.66 10.80
CA LEU A 314 -11.34 -35.51 11.85
C LEU A 314 -11.28 -36.63 12.90
N ARG A 315 -10.52 -37.70 12.63
CA ARG A 315 -10.41 -38.88 13.49
C ARG A 315 -9.18 -38.76 14.39
N PHE A 316 -9.40 -38.54 15.68
CA PHE A 316 -8.33 -38.39 16.66
C PHE A 316 -8.07 -39.71 17.38
N GLU A 317 -6.86 -40.26 17.24
CA GLU A 317 -6.50 -41.57 17.81
C GLU A 317 -5.14 -41.52 18.50
N ALA A 318 -5.09 -41.07 19.75
CA ALA A 318 -3.82 -41.00 20.48
C ALA A 318 -3.34 -42.38 21.00
N SER A 319 -4.22 -43.17 21.61
CA SER A 319 -3.87 -44.42 22.31
C SER A 319 -3.34 -45.54 21.40
N ALA A 320 -3.72 -45.52 20.12
CA ALA A 320 -3.32 -46.51 19.14
C ALA A 320 -1.94 -46.25 18.52
N ILE A 321 -1.43 -45.02 18.61
CA ILE A 321 -0.24 -44.57 17.86
C ILE A 321 0.85 -43.93 18.75
N ARG A 322 0.51 -43.41 19.92
CA ARG A 322 1.44 -42.74 20.84
C ARG A 322 1.88 -43.65 21.98
N GLU A 323 3.12 -43.46 22.41
CA GLU A 323 3.66 -44.01 23.65
C GLU A 323 3.35 -43.11 24.86
N PRO A 324 3.34 -43.64 26.10
CA PRO A 324 3.03 -42.85 27.29
C PRO A 324 3.92 -41.62 27.53
N HIS A 325 5.18 -41.67 27.07
CA HIS A 325 6.13 -40.56 27.22
C HIS A 325 5.95 -39.47 26.13
N GLU A 326 5.20 -39.74 25.06
CA GLU A 326 5.02 -38.83 23.91
C GLU A 326 3.81 -37.90 24.07
N THR A 327 3.52 -37.50 25.30
CA THR A 327 2.39 -36.60 25.60
C THR A 327 2.67 -35.16 25.13
N ASN A 328 3.90 -34.69 25.34
CA ASN A 328 4.41 -33.40 24.89
C ASN A 328 5.43 -33.59 23.76
N THR A 329 4.98 -33.49 22.53
CA THR A 329 5.85 -33.56 21.34
C THR A 329 6.72 -32.31 21.27
N ARG A 330 8.05 -32.47 21.27
CA ARG A 330 9.02 -31.42 20.93
C ARG A 330 8.93 -31.09 19.44
N TYR A 331 9.19 -29.85 19.03
CA TYR A 331 9.13 -29.48 17.61
C TYR A 331 10.53 -29.21 17.03
N LEU A 332 11.20 -30.27 16.56
CA LEU A 332 12.53 -30.23 15.95
C LEU A 332 12.49 -29.97 14.44
N TYR A 333 11.44 -30.39 13.75
CA TYR A 333 11.34 -30.29 12.29
C TYR A 333 10.43 -29.15 11.84
N PHE A 334 9.26 -29.00 12.48
CA PHE A 334 8.25 -28.03 12.07
C PHE A 334 8.16 -26.79 12.98
N GLY A 335 8.98 -26.71 14.02
CA GLY A 335 8.98 -25.60 14.98
C GLY A 335 9.23 -24.24 14.32
N ALA A 336 10.23 -24.15 13.43
CA ALA A 336 10.52 -22.92 12.69
C ALA A 336 9.35 -22.47 11.80
N ARG A 337 8.66 -23.42 11.13
CA ARG A 337 7.50 -23.11 10.28
C ARG A 337 6.30 -22.64 11.10
N LEU A 338 6.08 -23.23 12.27
CA LEU A 338 5.05 -22.76 13.19
C LEU A 338 5.36 -21.37 13.75
N ALA A 339 6.63 -21.08 14.05
CA ALA A 339 7.08 -19.74 14.45
C ALA A 339 6.82 -18.72 13.33
N ASP A 340 7.14 -19.05 12.08
CA ASP A 340 6.83 -18.20 10.91
C ASP A 340 5.33 -17.90 10.78
N ILE A 341 4.47 -18.90 11.03
CA ILE A 341 3.01 -18.74 11.02
C ILE A 341 2.55 -17.85 12.19
N TYR A 342 3.14 -17.99 13.37
CA TYR A 342 2.87 -17.15 14.53
C TYR A 342 3.24 -15.68 14.27
N ASP A 343 4.45 -15.45 13.76
CA ASP A 343 4.94 -14.12 13.39
C ASP A 343 4.02 -13.47 12.35
N GLU A 344 3.52 -14.24 11.39
CA GLU A 344 2.54 -13.79 10.41
C GLU A 344 1.18 -13.48 11.05
N LEU A 345 0.75 -14.20 12.08
CA LEU A 345 -0.48 -13.92 12.81
C LEU A 345 -0.38 -12.65 13.67
N GLU A 346 0.78 -12.39 14.26
CA GLU A 346 1.05 -11.15 15.00
C GLU A 346 1.23 -9.95 14.07
N ASN A 347 1.92 -10.15 12.94
CA ASN A 347 2.32 -9.10 12.01
C ASN A 347 1.84 -9.34 10.57
N PRO A 348 0.51 -9.48 10.33
CA PRO A 348 -0.05 -9.98 9.07
C PRO A 348 0.41 -9.20 7.84
N THR A 349 0.96 -9.90 6.85
CA THR A 349 1.32 -9.32 5.57
C THR A 349 0.06 -8.86 4.84
N PRO A 350 0.12 -7.70 4.18
CA PRO A 350 -1.05 -7.16 3.52
C PRO A 350 -1.23 -7.80 2.14
N ARG A 351 -2.33 -8.54 1.95
CA ARG A 351 -2.53 -9.40 0.76
C ARG A 351 -3.54 -8.90 -0.27
N GLY A 352 -4.05 -7.67 -0.11
CA GLY A 352 -4.94 -7.00 -1.07
C GLY A 352 -4.48 -5.58 -1.37
N LEU A 353 -4.97 -4.96 -2.45
CA LEU A 353 -4.61 -3.57 -2.78
C LEU A 353 -4.95 -2.60 -1.64
N ILE A 354 -6.11 -2.80 -1.02
CA ILE A 354 -6.61 -1.98 0.10
C ILE A 354 -5.87 -2.29 1.40
N SER A 355 -5.53 -3.56 1.69
CA SER A 355 -4.75 -3.89 2.89
C SER A 355 -3.27 -3.53 2.74
N ARG A 356 -2.70 -3.57 1.53
CA ARG A 356 -1.33 -3.07 1.21
C ARG A 356 -1.26 -1.56 1.32
N TRP A 357 -2.37 -0.89 1.06
CA TRP A 357 -2.53 0.53 1.31
C TRP A 357 -2.75 0.83 2.81
N ALA A 358 -3.57 0.04 3.51
CA ALA A 358 -3.87 0.20 4.93
C ALA A 358 -2.66 -0.08 5.83
N LYS A 359 -1.89 -1.17 5.59
CA LYS A 359 -0.64 -1.46 6.33
C LYS A 359 0.44 -0.43 6.03
N ARG A 360 0.50 0.14 4.82
CA ARG A 360 1.38 1.29 4.51
C ARG A 360 1.02 2.57 5.28
N LYS A 361 -0.14 2.61 5.95
CA LYS A 361 -0.59 3.69 6.83
C LYS A 361 -0.95 3.21 8.25
N GLY A 362 -0.63 1.96 8.60
CA GLY A 362 -1.13 1.24 9.77
C GLY A 362 -0.46 1.60 11.09
N ALA A 363 -0.42 2.88 11.42
CA ALA A 363 -0.27 3.37 12.78
C ALA A 363 -1.23 4.55 12.94
N GLY A 364 -2.52 4.25 13.13
CA GLY A 364 -3.55 5.27 13.42
C GLY A 364 -4.83 5.06 12.62
N HIS A 365 -5.80 4.37 13.22
CA HIS A 365 -7.18 4.23 12.71
C HIS A 365 -7.91 5.58 12.50
N ALA A 366 -7.35 6.71 12.94
CA ALA A 366 -7.88 8.05 12.76
C ALA A 366 -7.81 8.58 11.30
N ASN A 367 -7.01 7.95 10.42
CA ASN A 367 -6.74 8.50 9.09
C ASN A 367 -7.70 8.03 7.98
N ILE A 368 -8.49 6.98 8.18
CA ILE A 368 -9.44 6.50 7.18
C ILE A 368 -10.71 7.35 7.17
N ALA A 369 -11.23 7.69 8.36
CA ALA A 369 -12.38 8.58 8.49
C ALA A 369 -12.10 9.99 7.93
N THR A 370 -10.87 10.48 8.09
CA THR A 370 -10.45 11.78 7.54
C THR A 370 -10.24 11.73 6.04
N ILE A 371 -9.74 10.64 5.46
CA ILE A 371 -9.66 10.47 4.00
C ILE A 371 -11.07 10.38 3.39
N ILE A 372 -11.99 9.67 4.03
CA ILE A 372 -13.40 9.63 3.61
C ILE A 372 -14.03 11.02 3.72
N ALA A 373 -13.78 11.76 4.81
CA ALA A 373 -14.28 13.13 4.98
C ALA A 373 -13.70 14.09 3.92
N VAL A 374 -12.43 13.95 3.54
CA VAL A 374 -11.80 14.74 2.48
C VAL A 374 -12.38 14.40 1.10
N ILE A 375 -12.61 13.12 0.81
CA ILE A 375 -13.26 12.69 -0.44
C ILE A 375 -14.69 13.24 -0.50
N ILE A 376 -15.44 13.17 0.60
CA ILE A 376 -16.79 13.75 0.71
C ILE A 376 -16.74 15.26 0.49
N ALA A 377 -15.81 15.98 1.13
CA ALA A 377 -15.65 17.42 0.95
C ALA A 377 -15.28 17.80 -0.51
N LEU A 378 -14.47 16.97 -1.17
CA LEU A 378 -14.10 17.12 -2.59
C LEU A 378 -15.31 16.96 -3.51
N ILE A 379 -16.16 15.96 -3.22
CA ILE A 379 -17.41 15.73 -3.96
C ILE A 379 -18.36 16.91 -3.74
N PHE A 380 -18.54 17.37 -2.50
CA PHE A 380 -19.37 18.55 -2.22
C PHE A 380 -18.85 19.83 -2.89
N GLY A 381 -17.53 20.02 -2.95
CA GLY A 381 -16.90 21.12 -3.68
C GLY A 381 -17.17 21.06 -5.18
N LEU A 382 -17.06 19.89 -5.81
CA LEU A 382 -17.37 19.69 -7.23
C LEU A 382 -18.86 19.90 -7.53
N VAL A 383 -19.75 19.40 -6.67
CA VAL A 383 -21.20 19.60 -6.79
C VAL A 383 -21.56 21.08 -6.67
N THR A 384 -20.93 21.80 -5.73
CA THR A 384 -21.18 23.24 -5.54
C THR A 384 -20.66 24.07 -6.73
N LEU A 385 -19.53 23.68 -7.31
CA LEU A 385 -19.00 24.29 -8.54
C LEU A 385 -19.92 24.03 -9.74
N GLY A 386 -20.45 22.81 -9.87
CA GLY A 386 -21.45 22.48 -10.89
C GLY A 386 -22.74 23.29 -10.75
N LEU A 387 -23.23 23.48 -9.52
CA LEU A 387 -24.37 24.35 -9.23
C LEU A 387 -24.10 25.82 -9.57
N GLY A 388 -22.91 26.32 -9.26
CA GLY A 388 -22.49 27.68 -9.64
C GLY A 388 -22.40 27.87 -11.16
N GLY A 389 -21.86 26.89 -11.88
CA GLY A 389 -21.83 26.89 -13.35
C GLY A 389 -23.23 26.85 -13.97
N PHE A 390 -24.13 26.06 -13.40
CA PHE A 390 -25.54 26.01 -13.82
C PHE A 390 -26.26 27.34 -13.55
N GLN A 391 -26.06 27.95 -12.39
CA GLN A 391 -26.62 29.26 -12.07
C GLN A 391 -26.11 30.35 -13.02
N ALA A 392 -24.80 30.36 -13.32
CA ALA A 392 -24.22 31.28 -14.29
C ALA A 392 -24.79 31.05 -15.70
N TRP A 393 -25.02 29.79 -16.10
CA TRP A 393 -25.67 29.46 -17.37
C TRP A 393 -27.12 29.95 -17.42
N VAL A 394 -27.91 29.76 -16.36
CA VAL A 394 -29.29 30.26 -16.28
C VAL A 394 -29.32 31.79 -16.35
N SER A 395 -28.43 32.47 -15.62
CA SER A 395 -28.32 33.94 -15.69
C SER A 395 -27.92 34.42 -17.09
N TRP A 396 -27.02 33.70 -17.78
CA TRP A 396 -26.66 33.99 -19.17
C TRP A 396 -27.84 33.79 -20.13
N GLN A 397 -28.64 32.73 -19.94
CA GLN A 397 -29.84 32.48 -20.74
C GLN A 397 -30.92 33.56 -20.53
N GLN A 398 -31.12 34.01 -19.30
CA GLN A 398 -32.06 35.09 -18.97
C GLN A 398 -31.64 36.45 -19.55
N TRP A 399 -30.33 36.70 -19.65
CA TRP A 399 -29.79 37.88 -20.33
C TRP A 399 -29.95 37.79 -21.86
N LYS A 400 -29.81 36.59 -22.43
CA LYS A 400 -29.92 36.37 -23.88
C LYS A 400 -31.36 36.34 -24.40
N HIS A 401 -32.30 35.91 -23.55
CA HIS A 401 -33.73 35.86 -23.82
C HIS A 401 -34.51 36.57 -22.71
N PRO A 402 -34.50 37.91 -22.67
CA PRO A 402 -35.28 38.65 -21.68
C PRO A 402 -36.77 38.40 -21.90
N ILE A 403 -37.47 37.93 -20.87
CA ILE A 403 -38.91 37.70 -20.90
C ILE A 403 -39.57 39.08 -20.87
N GLU A 404 -40.22 39.49 -21.96
CA GLU A 404 -41.01 40.72 -21.98
C GLU A 404 -42.17 40.60 -20.97
N ALA A 405 -42.29 41.60 -20.09
CA ALA A 405 -43.42 41.69 -19.18
C ALA A 405 -44.74 41.80 -19.98
N PRO A 406 -45.81 41.11 -19.55
CA PRO A 406 -47.06 41.12 -20.29
C PRO A 406 -47.63 42.54 -20.38
N LYS A 407 -47.87 43.00 -21.62
CA LYS A 407 -48.56 44.25 -21.96
C LYS A 407 -50.07 44.09 -21.70
N ASN A 408 -50.52 44.17 -20.45
CA ASN A 408 -51.93 44.48 -20.16
C ASN A 408 -52.10 45.05 -18.74
N PRO A 409 -52.56 46.31 -18.57
CA PRO A 409 -52.59 47.00 -17.29
C PRO A 409 -53.92 46.80 -16.51
N SER A 410 -54.57 45.63 -16.59
CA SER A 410 -55.89 45.43 -15.98
C SER A 410 -56.01 44.27 -14.98
N MET A 411 -54.89 43.69 -14.52
CA MET A 411 -54.88 42.74 -13.39
C MET A 411 -53.84 43.12 -12.32
N MET A 412 -53.73 44.42 -12.03
CA MET A 412 -52.84 44.97 -11.01
C MET A 412 -53.64 45.69 -9.92
N SER A 413 -54.57 44.99 -9.26
CA SER A 413 -55.28 45.54 -8.08
C SER A 413 -55.35 44.59 -6.87
N LEU A 414 -54.56 43.50 -6.84
CA LEU A 414 -54.57 42.58 -5.69
C LEU A 414 -53.19 42.13 -5.21
N ARG A 415 -52.16 42.97 -5.36
CA ARG A 415 -50.95 42.90 -4.53
C ARG A 415 -50.56 44.31 -4.09
N ARG A 416 -50.93 44.63 -2.84
CA ARG A 416 -50.50 45.84 -2.15
C ARG A 416 -48.97 45.92 -2.09
N PRO A 417 -48.38 47.11 -2.25
CA PRO A 417 -46.96 47.33 -2.02
C PRO A 417 -46.71 47.48 -0.51
N LEU A 418 -45.77 46.72 0.04
CA LEU A 418 -45.10 47.07 1.28
C LEU A 418 -43.68 47.52 0.93
N VAL A 419 -43.57 48.79 0.55
CA VAL A 419 -42.34 49.56 0.73
C VAL A 419 -42.43 50.19 2.11
N GLY A 420 -41.48 49.86 2.98
CA GLY A 420 -41.27 50.59 4.24
C GLY A 420 -40.93 49.70 5.43
N CYS A 421 -39.66 49.33 5.58
CA CYS A 421 -38.85 49.73 6.75
C CYS A 421 -37.47 49.06 6.76
N ALA A 422 -36.48 49.95 6.89
CA ALA A 422 -35.14 49.84 7.43
C ALA A 422 -34.69 48.57 8.19
N ALA A 423 -33.37 48.35 8.09
CA ALA A 423 -32.46 47.90 9.15
C ALA A 423 -32.50 46.42 9.61
N ARG A 424 -31.39 45.72 9.33
CA ARG A 424 -30.62 44.72 10.12
C ARG A 424 -31.31 43.97 11.30
N PRO A 425 -30.81 42.77 11.71
CA PRO A 425 -29.93 41.82 11.04
C PRO A 425 -30.37 40.34 11.20
N ALA A 426 -29.59 39.47 10.55
CA ALA A 426 -29.54 38.03 10.74
C ALA A 426 -29.44 37.62 12.22
N VAL A 427 -30.56 37.20 12.80
CA VAL A 427 -30.64 36.36 14.02
C VAL A 427 -31.75 35.34 13.80
N ALA A 428 -31.56 34.38 12.89
CA ALA A 428 -32.56 33.32 12.67
C ALA A 428 -32.00 31.99 12.12
N PHE A 429 -30.69 31.73 12.24
CA PHE A 429 -30.12 30.40 11.94
C PHE A 429 -29.36 29.76 13.11
N THR A 430 -29.40 30.36 14.30
CA THR A 430 -28.82 29.79 15.53
C THR A 430 -29.85 29.10 16.45
N SER A 431 -31.12 29.00 16.06
CA SER A 431 -32.17 28.41 16.93
C SER A 431 -32.50 26.93 16.65
N ILE A 432 -31.99 26.31 15.59
CA ILE A 432 -32.23 24.87 15.31
C ILE A 432 -31.07 23.97 15.78
N ALA A 433 -29.88 24.52 16.02
CA ALA A 433 -28.74 23.76 16.58
C ALA A 433 -28.72 23.67 18.12
N LYS A 434 -29.70 24.28 18.82
CA LYS A 434 -29.72 24.37 20.30
C LYS A 434 -30.70 23.44 21.01
N LYS A 435 -31.32 22.47 20.31
CA LYS A 435 -32.34 21.57 20.89
C LYS A 435 -31.97 20.08 20.94
N GLN A 436 -30.72 19.69 20.68
CA GLN A 436 -30.28 18.28 20.79
C GLN A 436 -29.16 18.01 21.80
N THR A 437 -28.71 18.99 22.59
CA THR A 437 -27.65 18.80 23.61
C THR A 437 -28.13 19.12 25.03
N ALA A 438 -29.34 18.68 25.36
CA ALA A 438 -29.82 18.70 26.74
C ALA A 438 -30.50 17.38 27.09
N THR A 439 -29.73 16.32 27.25
CA THR A 439 -29.91 15.30 28.30
C THR A 439 -28.59 14.52 28.43
N ILE A 440 -28.25 14.14 29.66
CA ILE A 440 -27.18 13.21 30.06
C ILE A 440 -25.88 13.88 30.56
N LEU A 441 -26.01 14.26 31.84
CA LEU A 441 -25.06 14.10 32.96
C LEU A 441 -24.19 15.29 33.40
N LYS A 442 -24.45 15.65 34.67
CA LYS A 442 -23.90 16.72 35.50
C LYS A 442 -22.42 16.48 35.87
N PRO A 443 -21.65 17.54 36.14
CA PRO A 443 -20.31 17.44 36.68
C PRO A 443 -20.35 17.23 38.21
N ARG A 444 -19.52 16.30 38.71
CA ARG A 444 -19.13 16.26 40.12
C ARG A 444 -17.75 16.91 40.24
N THR A 445 -17.70 17.97 41.04
CA THR A 445 -16.49 18.63 41.54
C THR A 445 -15.69 17.70 42.44
N PHE A 446 -14.39 17.60 42.20
CA PHE A 446 -13.40 17.35 43.27
C PHE A 446 -12.22 18.29 43.09
N THR A 447 -11.94 18.97 44.19
CA THR A 447 -10.88 19.96 44.44
C THR A 447 -9.52 19.33 44.68
N ALA A 448 -8.48 20.13 44.42
CA ALA A 448 -7.16 20.14 45.06
C ALA A 448 -6.18 18.98 44.77
N ALA A 449 -5.03 19.33 44.17
CA ALA A 449 -3.76 19.45 44.89
C ALA A 449 -2.60 19.50 43.87
N PHE A 450 -2.00 20.68 43.69
CA PHE A 450 -0.66 20.78 43.13
C PHE A 450 0.33 20.57 44.27
N SER A 451 1.04 19.46 44.26
CA SER A 451 2.24 19.24 45.05
C SER A 451 3.43 18.99 44.13
N SER A 452 4.58 19.51 44.56
CA SER A 452 5.85 19.59 43.85
C SER A 452 6.50 18.23 43.59
N SER A 453 7.24 18.12 42.49
CA SER A 453 8.65 17.67 42.51
C SER A 453 9.27 17.77 41.11
N ARG A 454 10.29 18.62 40.98
CA ARG A 454 11.51 18.31 40.20
C ARG A 454 12.41 17.47 41.14
N PRO A 455 13.40 16.65 40.71
CA PRO A 455 14.23 16.87 39.52
C PRO A 455 14.74 15.57 38.82
N THR A 456 15.70 15.77 37.91
CA THR A 456 16.77 14.85 37.49
C THR A 456 16.40 13.58 36.71
N ALA A 457 16.63 13.63 35.39
CA ALA A 457 17.04 12.46 34.62
C ALA A 457 18.28 12.81 33.78
N SER A 458 19.34 12.06 34.07
CA SER A 458 20.62 12.02 33.41
C SER A 458 20.48 11.55 31.97
N ARG A 459 21.07 12.39 31.11
CA ARG A 459 21.58 12.18 29.77
C ARG A 459 22.18 10.79 29.52
N GLN A 460 21.54 10.01 28.66
CA GLN A 460 22.21 9.09 27.73
C GLN A 460 21.48 9.15 26.37
N SER A 461 22.30 9.43 25.35
CA SER A 461 22.10 9.34 23.90
C SER A 461 21.21 8.16 23.50
N VAL A 462 20.29 8.29 22.55
CA VAL A 462 20.64 8.36 21.11
C VAL A 462 19.78 9.39 20.37
N LEU A 463 20.50 10.33 19.79
CA LEU A 463 20.02 11.38 18.90
C LEU A 463 19.78 10.79 17.49
N THR A 464 19.07 11.59 16.71
CA THR A 464 18.97 11.58 15.25
C THR A 464 17.91 10.66 14.68
N THR A 465 16.76 11.28 14.44
CA THR A 465 16.44 11.83 13.11
C THR A 465 15.54 10.80 12.50
N PHE A 466 14.73 11.20 11.54
CA PHE A 466 14.98 10.52 10.30
C PHE A 466 14.38 11.37 9.16
N SER A 467 15.20 11.96 8.29
CA SER A 467 15.78 11.11 7.26
C SER A 467 16.11 9.71 7.79
N LYS A 468 15.27 8.69 7.73
CA LYS A 468 14.25 8.34 6.76
C LYS A 468 13.12 7.50 7.38
N PHE A 469 12.17 7.12 6.53
CA PHE A 469 11.68 5.74 6.55
C PHE A 469 12.78 4.77 7.04
N SER A 470 12.49 3.93 8.01
CA SER A 470 13.09 2.59 8.01
C SER A 470 11.91 1.62 7.96
N LYS A 471 11.52 1.04 6.81
CA LYS A 471 12.08 1.06 5.44
C LYS A 471 10.98 1.16 4.38
N SER A 472 11.19 2.05 3.39
CA SER A 472 10.70 2.03 1.99
C SER A 472 10.15 3.35 1.44
N SER A 473 11.10 4.20 1.00
CA SER A 473 10.98 5.22 -0.07
C SER A 473 10.23 6.54 0.23
N ASN A 474 10.99 7.53 0.76
CA ASN A 474 10.65 8.96 0.73
C ASN A 474 11.69 9.74 -0.12
N PRO A 475 11.30 10.78 -0.90
CA PRO A 475 12.05 11.39 -2.01
C PRO A 475 13.20 12.33 -1.61
N PHE A 476 13.49 12.49 -0.31
CA PHE A 476 14.57 13.33 0.21
C PHE A 476 15.94 12.64 0.23
N SER A 477 16.01 11.34 -0.13
CA SER A 477 17.26 10.58 -0.17
C SER A 477 18.21 11.01 -1.30
N ARG A 478 17.72 11.68 -2.35
CA ARG A 478 18.59 12.31 -3.37
C ARG A 478 19.41 13.48 -2.82
N PHE A 479 19.05 14.02 -1.65
CA PHE A 479 19.72 15.18 -1.06
C PHE A 479 20.95 14.79 -0.21
N GLN A 480 21.02 13.54 0.28
CA GLN A 480 22.11 13.08 1.14
C GLN A 480 23.23 12.37 0.36
N GLN A 481 22.94 11.86 -0.84
CA GLN A 481 23.94 11.23 -1.74
C GLN A 481 24.84 12.26 -2.45
N ALA A 482 24.52 13.56 -2.36
CA ALA A 482 25.37 14.64 -2.84
C ALA A 482 26.36 15.18 -1.79
N ARG A 483 26.42 14.57 -0.58
CA ARG A 483 27.34 14.97 0.50
C ARG A 483 28.60 14.11 0.60
N ASN A 484 28.67 12.99 -0.12
CA ASN A 484 29.80 12.04 -0.09
C ASN A 484 30.67 12.04 -1.37
N SER A 485 30.44 12.94 -2.34
CA SER A 485 31.50 13.26 -3.28
C SER A 485 32.30 14.42 -2.70
N SER A 486 33.50 14.05 -2.28
CA SER A 486 34.64 14.89 -1.97
C SER A 486 34.59 16.26 -2.67
N PHE A 487 35.07 17.27 -1.94
CA PHE A 487 35.76 18.41 -2.52
C PHE A 487 36.72 17.92 -3.61
N ALA A 488 36.25 17.86 -4.85
CA ALA A 488 37.09 17.82 -6.03
C ALA A 488 37.11 19.27 -6.51
N THR A 489 38.16 19.98 -6.09
CA THR A 489 38.59 21.19 -6.76
C THR A 489 39.06 20.75 -8.15
N GLU A 490 38.19 20.86 -9.16
CA GLU A 490 38.56 20.63 -10.55
C GLU A 490 38.01 21.75 -11.44
N PRO A 491 38.71 22.04 -12.55
CA PRO A 491 39.14 23.38 -12.89
C PRO A 491 38.03 24.21 -13.53
N ALA A 492 38.20 25.52 -13.46
CA ALA A 492 37.40 26.48 -14.18
C ALA A 492 37.29 26.07 -15.65
N VAL A 493 36.09 25.67 -16.10
CA VAL A 493 35.74 25.74 -17.50
C VAL A 493 35.85 27.21 -17.87
N VAL A 494 36.91 27.56 -18.58
CA VAL A 494 37.11 28.85 -19.23
C VAL A 494 35.90 29.07 -20.14
N ARG A 495 34.89 29.76 -19.64
CA ARG A 495 33.87 30.36 -20.50
C ARG A 495 34.58 31.47 -21.25
N PRO A 496 34.45 31.54 -22.60
CA PRO A 496 35.06 32.62 -23.34
C PRO A 496 34.54 33.93 -22.75
N ASN A 497 35.45 34.87 -22.54
CA ASN A 497 35.20 36.19 -21.99
C ASN A 497 34.21 36.94 -22.88
N GLN A 498 32.90 36.67 -22.71
CA GLN A 498 31.85 37.34 -23.46
C GLN A 498 31.71 38.76 -22.92
N SER A 499 32.06 39.72 -23.77
CA SER A 499 32.04 41.15 -23.50
C SER A 499 30.67 41.57 -22.94
N ALA A 500 30.67 42.53 -22.01
CA ALA A 500 29.45 43.09 -21.42
C ALA A 500 28.45 43.57 -22.49
N LEU A 501 28.97 43.96 -23.67
CA LEU A 501 28.20 44.36 -24.84
C LEU A 501 27.39 43.20 -25.44
N TYR A 502 27.92 41.97 -25.51
CA TYR A 502 27.17 40.79 -25.99
C TYR A 502 26.04 40.40 -25.03
N LYS A 503 26.30 40.47 -23.72
CA LYS A 503 25.26 40.25 -22.70
C LYS A 503 24.18 41.34 -22.74
N GLY A 504 24.57 42.58 -22.99
CA GLY A 504 23.67 43.71 -23.19
C GLY A 504 22.82 43.55 -24.45
N LEU A 505 23.43 43.24 -25.59
CA LEU A 505 22.72 43.01 -26.86
C LEU A 505 21.78 41.81 -26.80
N TYR A 506 22.19 40.70 -26.17
CA TYR A 506 21.32 39.54 -26.00
C TYR A 506 20.12 39.86 -25.12
N ALA A 507 20.33 40.59 -24.01
CA ALA A 507 19.24 41.05 -23.16
C ALA A 507 18.30 41.99 -23.94
N VAL A 508 18.83 43.00 -24.63
CA VAL A 508 18.05 43.93 -25.46
C VAL A 508 17.29 43.21 -26.58
N ALA A 509 17.89 42.22 -27.24
CA ALA A 509 17.25 41.45 -28.30
C ALA A 509 16.11 40.56 -27.74
N VAL A 510 16.32 39.93 -26.58
CA VAL A 510 15.27 39.14 -25.92
C VAL A 510 14.13 40.03 -25.45
N PHE A 511 14.42 41.15 -24.77
CA PHE A 511 13.41 42.10 -24.29
C PHE A 511 12.67 42.81 -25.43
N GLY A 512 13.41 43.28 -26.45
CA GLY A 512 12.85 43.92 -27.64
C GLY A 512 12.02 42.96 -28.48
N GLY A 513 12.51 41.72 -28.67
CA GLY A 513 11.81 40.66 -29.39
C GLY A 513 10.53 40.20 -28.69
N THR A 514 10.54 40.05 -27.36
CA THR A 514 9.30 39.73 -26.62
C THR A 514 8.33 40.89 -26.60
N ALA A 515 8.79 42.14 -26.43
CA ALA A 515 7.91 43.30 -26.50
C ALA A 515 7.24 43.46 -27.87
N PHE A 516 8.00 43.26 -28.96
CA PHE A 516 7.47 43.27 -30.32
C PHE A 516 6.48 42.11 -30.56
N ALA A 517 6.83 40.89 -30.15
CA ALA A 517 5.96 39.73 -30.31
C ALA A 517 4.64 39.85 -29.52
N ILE A 518 4.68 40.40 -28.30
CA ILE A 518 3.48 40.65 -27.49
C ILE A 518 2.60 41.72 -28.14
N ASN A 519 3.20 42.77 -28.69
CA ASN A 519 2.46 43.83 -29.39
C ASN A 519 1.81 43.30 -30.68
N PHE A 520 2.53 42.46 -31.43
CA PHE A 520 2.05 41.82 -32.65
C PHE A 520 0.94 40.77 -32.40
N ILE A 521 1.05 39.98 -31.32
CA ILE A 521 0.09 38.92 -30.99
C ILE A 521 -1.20 39.45 -30.35
N PHE A 522 -1.11 40.48 -29.50
CA PHE A 522 -2.25 40.88 -28.66
C PHE A 522 -2.95 42.18 -29.08
N ASN A 523 -2.56 42.82 -30.20
CA ASN A 523 -3.12 44.08 -30.73
C ASN A 523 -3.70 44.98 -29.63
N ARG A 524 -2.82 45.42 -28.72
CA ARG A 524 -3.20 45.95 -27.41
C ARG A 524 -3.94 47.28 -27.55
N GLU A 525 -5.24 47.28 -27.28
CA GLU A 525 -6.01 48.52 -27.13
C GLU A 525 -5.56 49.26 -25.86
N THR A 526 -4.73 50.29 -26.04
CA THR A 526 -4.34 51.21 -24.97
C THR A 526 -5.43 52.23 -24.72
N ARG A 527 -5.55 52.68 -23.47
CA ARG A 527 -6.45 53.77 -23.12
C ARG A 527 -6.13 55.04 -23.92
N GLU A 528 -7.18 55.75 -24.34
CA GLU A 528 -7.06 57.08 -24.93
C GLU A 528 -6.85 58.13 -23.82
N GLY A 529 -5.61 58.61 -23.69
CA GLY A 529 -5.23 59.67 -22.74
C GLY A 529 -4.69 59.19 -21.38
N PRO A 530 -4.05 60.09 -20.62
CA PRO A 530 -3.45 59.78 -19.32
C PRO A 530 -4.49 59.46 -18.24
N ILE A 531 -4.07 58.74 -17.19
CA ILE A 531 -4.94 58.38 -16.06
C ILE A 531 -5.37 59.66 -15.30
N PRO A 532 -6.69 59.87 -15.05
CA PRO A 532 -7.20 61.00 -14.27
C PRO A 532 -6.54 61.12 -12.89
N ALA A 533 -6.42 62.34 -12.37
CA ALA A 533 -5.68 62.61 -11.13
C ALA A 533 -6.19 61.80 -9.94
N TYR A 534 -7.51 61.73 -9.75
CA TYR A 534 -8.14 60.97 -8.67
C TYR A 534 -7.81 59.47 -8.75
N GLN A 535 -7.93 58.86 -9.93
CA GLN A 535 -7.67 57.44 -10.14
C GLN A 535 -6.19 57.11 -9.92
N ARG A 536 -5.29 58.01 -10.32
CA ARG A 536 -3.84 57.90 -10.11
C ARG A 536 -3.49 57.96 -8.63
N GLU A 537 -4.10 58.88 -7.89
CA GLU A 537 -3.89 59.03 -6.45
C GLU A 537 -4.42 57.80 -5.69
N TYR A 538 -5.61 57.32 -6.04
CA TYR A 538 -6.20 56.11 -5.48
C TYR A 538 -5.28 54.89 -5.73
N LEU A 539 -4.83 54.72 -6.97
CA LEU A 539 -3.94 53.62 -7.36
C LEU A 539 -2.59 53.70 -6.63
N HIS A 540 -1.99 54.89 -6.55
CA HIS A 540 -0.75 55.12 -5.84
C HIS A 540 -0.88 54.79 -4.34
N GLU A 541 -1.96 55.22 -3.70
CA GLU A 541 -2.23 54.94 -2.29
C GLU A 541 -2.43 53.44 -2.04
N THR A 542 -3.14 52.73 -2.93
CA THR A 542 -3.25 51.27 -2.86
C THR A 542 -1.87 50.59 -2.96
N PHE A 543 -1.02 51.00 -3.90
CA PHE A 543 0.35 50.44 -4.02
C PHE A 543 1.23 50.78 -2.81
N MET A 544 1.06 51.96 -2.22
CA MET A 544 1.75 52.34 -0.98
C MET A 544 1.40 51.38 0.15
N TYR A 545 0.10 51.09 0.36
CA TYR A 545 -0.33 50.11 1.36
C TYR A 545 0.19 48.70 1.05
N THR A 546 0.09 48.25 -0.20
CA THR A 546 0.63 46.94 -0.60
C THR A 546 2.14 46.83 -0.34
N GLY A 547 2.91 47.87 -0.69
CA GLY A 547 4.35 47.91 -0.46
C GLY A 547 4.71 47.92 1.03
N LEU A 548 3.96 48.67 1.84
CA LEU A 548 4.10 48.68 3.30
C LEU A 548 3.76 47.32 3.92
N GLY A 549 2.69 46.67 3.46
CA GLY A 549 2.27 45.34 3.93
C GLY A 549 3.32 44.28 3.63
N VAL A 550 3.79 44.19 2.38
CA VAL A 550 4.85 43.26 1.98
C VAL A 550 6.16 43.54 2.74
N GLY A 551 6.53 44.81 2.92
CA GLY A 551 7.70 45.20 3.72
C GLY A 551 7.56 44.78 5.19
N MET A 552 6.38 44.99 5.78
CA MET A 552 6.05 44.56 7.14
C MET A 552 6.15 43.04 7.28
N ILE A 553 5.61 42.28 6.32
CA ILE A 553 5.71 40.81 6.29
C ILE A 553 7.17 40.36 6.34
N GLY A 554 8.05 40.95 5.52
CA GLY A 554 9.47 40.61 5.49
C GLY A 554 10.19 40.88 6.82
N VAL A 555 9.95 42.05 7.42
CA VAL A 555 10.55 42.43 8.71
C VAL A 555 10.05 41.54 9.84
N VAL A 556 8.73 41.33 9.93
CA VAL A 556 8.11 40.50 10.97
C VAL A 556 8.50 39.03 10.81
N ALA A 557 8.54 38.50 9.58
CA ALA A 557 8.96 37.12 9.34
C ALA A 557 10.41 36.88 9.81
N LYS A 558 11.30 37.85 9.54
CA LYS A 558 12.68 37.82 10.03
C LYS A 558 12.76 37.87 11.56
N GLY A 559 11.98 38.75 12.18
CA GLY A 559 11.87 38.82 13.64
C GLY A 559 11.41 37.50 14.24
N LEU A 560 10.32 36.93 13.71
CA LEU A 560 9.76 35.65 14.13
C LEU A 560 10.76 34.50 13.96
N HIS A 561 11.46 34.44 12.83
CA HIS A 561 12.49 33.43 12.59
C HIS A 561 13.62 33.50 13.63
N ASN A 562 14.10 34.72 13.92
CA ASN A 562 15.18 34.94 14.89
C ASN A 562 14.79 34.54 16.32
N VAL A 563 13.52 34.72 16.72
CA VAL A 563 13.02 34.27 18.05
C VAL A 563 12.64 32.79 18.09
N GLY A 564 12.97 32.03 17.04
CA GLY A 564 12.74 30.59 16.97
C GLY A 564 11.31 30.18 16.63
N TRP A 565 10.44 31.12 16.20
CA TRP A 565 9.06 30.81 15.79
C TRP A 565 9.02 29.79 14.65
N SER A 566 9.90 29.90 13.66
CA SER A 566 9.94 28.97 12.52
C SER A 566 10.21 27.53 12.96
N TYR A 567 11.08 27.33 13.96
CA TYR A 567 11.32 26.01 14.53
C TYR A 567 10.12 25.49 15.31
N ARG A 568 9.46 26.34 16.11
CA ARG A 568 8.24 25.99 16.85
C ARG A 568 7.11 25.60 15.92
N LEU A 569 6.93 26.37 14.83
CA LEU A 569 5.94 26.13 13.79
C LEU A 569 6.17 24.78 13.11
N MET A 570 7.42 24.44 12.76
CA MET A 570 7.75 23.13 12.16
C MET A 570 7.61 21.95 13.14
N ALA A 571 7.55 22.22 14.45
CA ALA A 571 7.31 21.22 15.48
C ALA A 571 5.82 21.06 15.85
N MET A 572 4.94 21.95 15.37
CA MET A 572 3.49 21.85 15.60
C MET A 572 2.88 20.75 14.72
N ASN A 573 1.74 20.20 15.16
CA ASN A 573 0.95 19.32 14.32
C ASN A 573 0.56 20.04 13.02
N PRO A 574 0.89 19.52 11.82
CA PRO A 574 0.63 20.18 10.54
C PRO A 574 -0.83 20.59 10.34
N TRP A 575 -1.78 19.81 10.85
CA TRP A 575 -3.21 20.10 10.75
C TRP A 575 -3.65 21.23 11.67
N VAL A 576 -3.08 21.29 12.88
CA VAL A 576 -3.34 22.39 13.82
C VAL A 576 -2.76 23.68 13.26
N PHE A 577 -1.56 23.63 12.70
CA PHE A 577 -0.96 24.77 12.01
C PHE A 577 -1.79 25.21 10.79
N ALA A 578 -2.20 24.28 9.93
CA ALA A 578 -3.05 24.57 8.77
C ALA A 578 -4.39 25.22 9.20
N GLY A 579 -5.03 24.69 10.23
CA GLY A 579 -6.27 25.26 10.78
C GLY A 579 -6.07 26.67 11.37
N ILE A 580 -5.05 26.87 12.20
CA ILE A 580 -4.74 28.16 12.82
C ILE A 580 -4.37 29.21 11.77
N SER A 581 -3.53 28.85 10.79
CA SER A 581 -3.12 29.76 9.72
C SER A 581 -4.29 30.17 8.83
N LEU A 582 -5.20 29.24 8.52
CA LEU A 582 -6.39 29.50 7.71
C LEU A 582 -7.37 30.41 8.45
N VAL A 583 -7.68 30.11 9.72
CA VAL A 583 -8.57 30.94 10.55
C VAL A 583 -7.95 32.31 10.81
N GLY A 584 -6.65 32.36 11.13
CA GLY A 584 -5.92 33.59 11.38
C GLY A 584 -5.86 34.49 10.15
N GLY A 585 -5.44 33.96 9.01
CA GLY A 585 -5.30 34.73 7.77
C GLY A 585 -6.64 35.17 7.19
N ILE A 586 -7.56 34.23 6.94
CA ILE A 586 -8.86 34.54 6.34
C ILE A 586 -9.73 35.35 7.31
N GLY A 587 -9.69 35.02 8.60
CA GLY A 587 -10.46 35.73 9.62
C GLY A 587 -10.05 37.20 9.76
N THR A 588 -8.74 37.49 9.82
CA THR A 588 -8.24 38.87 9.90
C THR A 588 -8.47 39.65 8.59
N MET A 589 -8.37 38.99 7.44
CA MET A 589 -8.73 39.58 6.14
C MET A 589 -10.22 39.96 6.10
N MET A 590 -11.12 39.03 6.42
CA MET A 590 -12.56 39.28 6.41
C MET A 590 -12.96 40.34 7.43
N ALA A 591 -12.29 40.37 8.59
CA ALA A 591 -12.48 41.42 9.59
C ALA A 591 -12.05 42.80 9.05
N THR A 592 -10.95 42.87 8.28
CA THR A 592 -10.51 44.12 7.63
C THR A 592 -11.51 44.60 6.58
N TYR A 593 -12.04 43.68 5.76
CA TYR A 593 -13.10 43.99 4.78
C TYR A 593 -14.41 44.44 5.42
N ALA A 594 -14.78 43.86 6.57
CA ALA A 594 -15.97 44.25 7.32
C ALA A 594 -15.79 45.57 8.08
N CYS A 595 -14.55 46.00 8.33
CA CYS A 595 -14.25 47.23 9.06
C CYS A 595 -14.40 48.45 8.14
N PRO A 596 -15.27 49.40 8.49
CA PRO A 596 -15.55 50.55 7.65
C PRO A 596 -14.35 51.54 7.70
N PRO A 597 -14.03 52.24 6.59
CA PRO A 597 -12.82 53.06 6.45
C PRO A 597 -12.74 54.25 7.42
N GLU A 598 -13.86 54.66 8.02
CA GLU A 598 -13.93 55.73 9.02
C GLU A 598 -13.20 55.36 10.33
N ASN A 599 -13.13 54.06 10.66
CA ASN A 599 -12.45 53.58 11.85
C ASN A 599 -10.97 53.26 11.54
N TYR A 600 -10.18 54.30 11.28
CA TYR A 600 -8.77 54.20 10.88
C TYR A 600 -7.96 53.22 11.75
N VAL A 601 -7.98 53.40 13.07
CA VAL A 601 -7.17 52.58 14.00
C VAL A 601 -7.57 51.11 13.95
N ALA A 602 -8.87 50.80 13.98
CA ALA A 602 -9.35 49.43 13.95
C ALA A 602 -9.03 48.75 12.62
N LYS A 603 -9.19 49.46 11.51
CA LYS A 603 -8.90 48.93 10.17
C LYS A 603 -7.42 48.64 9.98
N HIS A 604 -6.54 49.56 10.37
CA HIS A 604 -5.09 49.35 10.26
C HIS A 604 -4.56 48.31 11.26
N ALA A 605 -5.18 48.17 12.43
CA ALA A 605 -4.85 47.09 13.37
C ALA A 605 -5.21 45.71 12.78
N LEU A 606 -6.37 45.58 12.14
CA LEU A 606 -6.80 44.33 11.49
C LEU A 606 -5.96 44.02 10.24
N TRP A 607 -5.66 45.03 9.42
CA TRP A 607 -4.74 44.90 8.28
C TRP A 607 -3.32 44.51 8.74
N SER A 608 -2.83 45.09 9.84
CA SER A 608 -1.53 44.72 10.43
C SER A 608 -1.57 43.30 10.98
N ALA A 609 -2.66 42.88 11.63
CA ALA A 609 -2.83 41.52 12.14
C ALA A 609 -2.85 40.50 10.98
N PHE A 610 -3.49 40.85 9.87
CA PHE A 610 -3.43 40.07 8.63
C PHE A 610 -1.98 39.91 8.14
N ASN A 611 -1.24 41.02 8.00
CA ASN A 611 0.17 40.98 7.58
C ASN A 611 1.07 40.17 8.53
N VAL A 612 0.90 40.32 9.84
CA VAL A 612 1.63 39.52 10.85
C VAL A 612 1.30 38.04 10.74
N SER A 613 0.03 37.68 10.49
CA SER A 613 -0.37 36.29 10.31
C SER A 613 0.29 35.65 9.08
N GLN A 614 0.40 36.39 7.96
CA GLN A 614 1.12 35.94 6.78
C GLN A 614 2.62 35.79 7.06
N ALA A 615 3.22 36.75 7.77
CA ALA A 615 4.61 36.70 8.17
C ALA A 615 4.95 35.47 9.04
N ALA A 616 4.05 35.09 9.94
CA ALA A 616 4.20 33.90 10.77
C ALA A 616 4.25 32.62 9.92
N VAL A 617 3.36 32.50 8.92
CA VAL A 617 3.30 31.38 7.99
C VAL A 617 4.52 31.33 7.07
N LEU A 618 5.03 32.48 6.62
CA LEU A 618 6.15 32.59 5.69
C LEU A 618 7.52 32.49 6.37
N SER A 619 7.61 32.68 7.68
CA SER A 619 8.87 32.66 8.42
C SER A 619 9.77 31.42 8.17
N PRO A 620 9.26 30.19 7.92
CA PRO A 620 10.12 29.04 7.62
C PRO A 620 10.86 29.17 6.27
N LEU A 621 10.41 30.03 5.35
CA LEU A 621 11.14 30.28 4.10
C LEU A 621 12.53 30.86 4.34
N LEU A 622 12.76 31.49 5.51
CA LEU A 622 14.06 32.02 5.90
C LEU A 622 15.11 30.95 6.20
N PHE A 623 14.73 29.66 6.23
CA PHE A 623 15.71 28.57 6.17
C PHE A 623 16.38 28.44 4.80
N PHE A 624 15.80 29.00 3.74
CA PHE A 624 16.45 29.04 2.44
C PHE A 624 17.53 30.11 2.38
N ASN A 625 18.44 29.97 1.42
CA ASN A 625 19.54 30.92 1.26
C ASN A 625 18.99 32.34 1.05
N PRO A 626 19.41 33.33 1.85
CA PRO A 626 18.89 34.70 1.76
C PRO A 626 19.10 35.32 0.37
N ALA A 627 20.13 34.89 -0.37
CA ALA A 627 20.36 35.32 -1.75
C ALA A 627 19.27 34.83 -2.72
N ILE A 628 18.70 33.63 -2.49
CA ILE A 628 17.60 33.10 -3.30
C ILE A 628 16.32 33.89 -3.00
N LEU A 629 16.05 34.16 -1.73
CA LEU A 629 14.88 34.95 -1.31
C LEU A 629 14.95 36.39 -1.85
N ALA A 630 16.12 37.04 -1.79
CA ALA A 630 16.32 38.38 -2.34
C ALA A 630 16.11 38.43 -3.86
N ARG A 631 16.64 37.43 -4.60
CA ARG A 631 16.43 37.31 -6.05
C ARG A 631 14.97 37.06 -6.40
N ALA A 632 14.31 36.14 -5.69
CA ALA A 632 12.89 35.87 -5.87
C ALA A 632 12.05 37.13 -5.64
N GLY A 633 12.33 37.87 -4.56
CA GLY A 633 11.66 39.13 -4.26
C GLY A 633 11.85 40.17 -5.37
N LEU A 634 13.08 40.34 -5.86
CA LEU A 634 13.38 41.25 -6.96
C LEU A 634 12.63 40.87 -8.26
N TYR A 635 12.57 39.58 -8.60
CA TYR A 635 11.81 39.10 -9.75
C TYR A 635 10.31 39.31 -9.60
N THR A 636 9.76 39.10 -8.41
CA THR A 636 8.34 39.35 -8.11
C THR A 636 8.01 40.83 -8.24
N VAL A 637 8.83 41.74 -7.69
CA VAL A 637 8.65 43.20 -7.84
C VAL A 637 8.70 43.61 -9.31
N GLY A 638 9.67 43.09 -10.08
CA GLY A 638 9.79 43.39 -11.51
C GLY A 638 8.57 42.89 -12.30
N MET A 639 8.10 41.67 -12.04
CA MET A 639 6.95 41.10 -12.72
C MET A 639 5.65 41.83 -12.37
N MET A 640 5.40 42.08 -11.08
CA MET A 640 4.22 42.80 -10.62
C MET A 640 4.22 44.24 -11.15
N GLY A 641 5.37 44.93 -11.15
CA GLY A 641 5.50 46.27 -11.72
C GLY A 641 5.22 46.31 -13.23
N ALA A 642 5.73 45.33 -13.99
CA ALA A 642 5.45 45.24 -15.43
C ALA A 642 3.97 44.97 -15.71
N ILE A 643 3.34 44.03 -14.99
CA ILE A 643 1.90 43.73 -15.12
C ILE A 643 1.07 44.94 -14.68
N SER A 644 1.49 45.64 -13.63
CA SER A 644 0.89 46.89 -13.13
C SER A 644 0.89 48.00 -14.14
N TYR A 645 2.00 48.18 -14.86
CA TYR A 645 2.08 49.11 -15.97
C TYR A 645 1.11 48.74 -17.11
N VAL A 646 1.04 47.45 -17.47
CA VAL A 646 0.12 46.97 -18.52
C VAL A 646 -1.33 47.16 -18.10
N GLY A 647 -1.69 46.77 -16.88
CA GLY A 647 -3.03 46.92 -16.32
C GLY A 647 -3.44 48.38 -16.25
N ALA A 648 -2.56 49.28 -15.82
CA ALA A 648 -2.87 50.71 -15.70
C ALA A 648 -3.02 51.42 -17.06
N THR A 649 -2.37 50.93 -18.11
CA THR A 649 -2.38 51.54 -19.46
C THR A 649 -3.35 50.89 -20.45
N ALA A 650 -4.00 49.79 -20.06
CA ALA A 650 -4.99 49.11 -20.87
C ALA A 650 -6.31 49.90 -20.96
N LYS A 651 -7.06 49.67 -22.04
CA LYS A 651 -8.41 50.22 -22.21
C LYS A 651 -9.29 49.89 -21.00
N THR A 652 -10.15 50.84 -20.67
CA THR A 652 -11.06 50.79 -19.53
C THR A 652 -11.88 49.49 -19.54
N ASP A 653 -11.88 48.77 -18.41
CA ASP A 653 -12.64 47.53 -18.18
C ASP A 653 -12.22 46.31 -19.03
N GLN A 654 -11.12 46.44 -19.80
CA GLN A 654 -10.69 45.40 -20.74
C GLN A 654 -10.33 44.08 -20.06
N TYR A 655 -9.82 44.08 -18.84
CA TYR A 655 -9.46 42.83 -18.14
C TYR A 655 -10.49 42.41 -17.08
N LEU A 656 -11.57 43.17 -16.89
CA LEU A 656 -12.57 42.87 -15.86
C LEU A 656 -13.40 41.61 -16.21
N TYR A 657 -13.50 41.24 -17.49
CA TYR A 657 -14.15 40.00 -17.92
C TYR A 657 -13.37 38.73 -17.55
N LEU A 658 -12.08 38.85 -17.24
CA LEU A 658 -11.22 37.70 -16.91
C LEU A 658 -11.53 37.09 -15.54
N GLY A 659 -12.34 37.74 -14.69
CA GLY A 659 -12.61 37.28 -13.32
C GLY A 659 -13.12 35.83 -13.23
N GLY A 660 -14.05 35.43 -14.10
CA GLY A 660 -14.59 34.06 -14.13
C GLY A 660 -13.53 33.00 -14.49
N PRO A 661 -12.87 33.12 -15.66
CA PRO A 661 -11.77 32.22 -16.04
C PRO A 661 -10.60 32.19 -15.06
N LEU A 662 -10.23 33.33 -14.47
CA LEU A 662 -9.14 33.39 -13.49
C LEU A 662 -9.49 32.68 -12.18
N LEU A 663 -10.73 32.77 -11.72
CA LEU A 663 -11.19 32.02 -10.55
C LEU A 663 -11.19 30.51 -10.82
N ALA A 664 -11.59 30.08 -12.02
CA ALA A 664 -11.49 28.68 -12.43
C ALA A 664 -10.03 28.20 -12.54
N GLY A 665 -9.12 29.03 -13.04
CA GLY A 665 -7.68 28.74 -13.03
C GLY A 665 -7.13 28.62 -11.60
N LEU A 666 -7.55 29.51 -10.71
CA LEU A 666 -7.12 29.53 -9.31
C LEU A 666 -7.56 28.26 -8.57
N THR A 667 -8.77 27.74 -8.82
CA THR A 667 -9.22 26.48 -8.21
C THR A 667 -8.38 25.30 -8.68
N VAL A 668 -8.06 25.20 -9.97
CA VAL A 668 -7.19 24.16 -10.52
C VAL A 668 -5.79 24.23 -9.90
N VAL A 669 -5.22 25.43 -9.78
CA VAL A 669 -3.91 25.64 -9.15
C VAL A 669 -3.95 25.30 -7.66
N ALA A 670 -4.99 25.69 -6.94
CA ALA A 670 -5.15 25.39 -5.52
C ALA A 670 -5.27 23.87 -5.27
N LEU A 671 -6.09 23.17 -6.06
CA LEU A 671 -6.23 21.72 -6.01
C LEU A 671 -4.91 21.01 -6.35
N SER A 672 -4.16 21.52 -7.33
CA SER A 672 -2.83 21.00 -7.68
C SER A 672 -1.82 21.15 -6.55
N GLY A 673 -1.92 22.21 -5.75
CA GLY A 673 -1.09 22.40 -4.55
C GLY A 673 -1.41 21.44 -3.41
N LEU A 674 -2.63 20.90 -3.37
CA LEU A 674 -3.06 19.88 -2.41
C LEU A 674 -2.74 18.45 -2.87
N ALA A 675 -2.30 18.28 -4.12
CA ALA A 675 -1.99 16.97 -4.69
C ALA A 675 -1.02 16.13 -3.84
N PRO A 676 0.07 16.68 -3.25
CA PRO A 676 0.97 15.89 -2.40
C PRO A 676 0.32 15.34 -1.12
N LEU A 677 -0.83 15.88 -0.70
CA LEU A 677 -1.55 15.45 0.49
C LEU A 677 -2.49 14.26 0.21
N VAL A 678 -2.95 14.12 -1.04
CA VAL A 678 -3.94 13.13 -1.48
C VAL A 678 -3.30 12.04 -2.35
N ILE A 679 -2.30 12.39 -3.16
CA ILE A 679 -1.65 11.50 -4.11
C ILE A 679 -0.48 10.77 -3.44
N PRO A 680 -0.44 9.41 -3.48
CA PRO A 680 0.67 8.64 -2.94
C PRO A 680 2.01 9.03 -3.58
N ALA A 681 3.06 9.19 -2.77
CA ALA A 681 4.41 9.56 -3.23
C ALA A 681 5.02 8.58 -4.26
N THR A 682 4.45 7.39 -4.42
CA THR A 682 4.82 6.39 -5.43
C THR A 682 4.34 6.76 -6.84
N ALA A 683 3.37 7.66 -6.99
CA ALA A 683 2.89 8.18 -8.27
C ALA A 683 3.76 9.38 -8.73
N ALA A 684 5.08 9.17 -8.80
CA ALA A 684 6.06 10.23 -9.04
C ALA A 684 5.79 11.04 -10.32
N ARG A 685 5.24 10.40 -11.37
CA ARG A 685 4.91 11.06 -12.64
C ARG A 685 3.71 12.01 -12.51
N THR A 686 2.66 11.58 -11.83
CA THR A 686 1.47 12.40 -11.57
C THR A 686 1.82 13.55 -10.63
N LEU A 687 2.65 13.29 -9.61
CA LEU A 687 3.09 14.29 -8.65
C LEU A 687 3.98 15.37 -9.30
N ALA A 688 4.90 14.97 -10.19
CA ALA A 688 5.72 15.91 -10.96
C ALA A 688 4.88 16.78 -11.91
N PHE A 689 3.81 16.22 -12.50
CA PHE A 689 2.88 16.99 -13.32
C PHE A 689 2.12 18.02 -12.48
N THR A 690 1.55 17.61 -11.34
CA THR A 690 0.82 18.52 -10.43
C THR A 690 1.73 19.61 -9.84
N GLU A 691 3.00 19.28 -9.58
CA GLU A 691 3.99 20.25 -9.09
C GLU A 691 4.32 21.30 -10.15
N ASN A 692 4.53 20.91 -11.41
CA ASN A 692 4.73 21.86 -12.51
C ASN A 692 3.49 22.72 -12.75
N LEU A 693 2.29 22.13 -12.67
CA LEU A 693 1.02 22.84 -12.81
C LEU A 693 0.81 23.87 -11.69
N TRP A 694 1.16 23.51 -10.45
CA TRP A 694 1.09 24.43 -9.30
C TRP A 694 2.10 25.57 -9.39
N LEU A 695 3.33 25.31 -9.87
CA LEU A 695 4.39 26.31 -10.00
C LEU A 695 4.17 27.23 -11.21
N TYR A 696 4.20 26.68 -12.43
CA TYR A 696 4.16 27.48 -13.66
C TYR A 696 2.74 27.90 -14.04
N GLY A 697 1.77 26.99 -13.88
CA GLY A 697 0.34 27.33 -14.07
C GLY A 697 -0.13 28.35 -13.04
N GLY A 698 0.31 28.20 -11.78
CA GLY A 698 0.08 29.19 -10.74
C GLY A 698 0.65 30.56 -11.08
N LEU A 699 1.89 30.64 -11.56
CA LEU A 699 2.51 31.91 -11.95
C LEU A 699 1.72 32.64 -13.04
N ALA A 700 1.21 31.92 -14.03
CA ALA A 700 0.37 32.48 -15.09
C ALA A 700 -0.98 32.98 -14.54
N VAL A 701 -1.63 32.19 -13.69
CA VAL A 701 -2.92 32.57 -13.07
C VAL A 701 -2.76 33.80 -12.18
N PHE A 702 -1.79 33.82 -11.27
CA PHE A 702 -1.57 34.98 -10.39
C PHE A 702 -1.12 36.22 -11.17
N GLY A 703 -0.34 36.08 -12.24
CA GLY A 703 -0.06 37.21 -13.13
C GLY A 703 -1.34 37.78 -13.78
N GLY A 704 -2.27 36.91 -14.17
CA GLY A 704 -3.59 37.33 -14.67
C GLY A 704 -4.50 37.93 -13.60
N ILE A 705 -4.50 37.39 -12.38
CA ILE A 705 -5.24 37.95 -11.23
C ILE A 705 -4.70 39.34 -10.91
N THR A 706 -3.38 39.54 -10.92
CA THR A 706 -2.79 40.86 -10.69
C THR A 706 -3.29 41.86 -11.72
N LEU A 707 -3.29 41.48 -13.00
CA LEU A 707 -3.81 42.30 -14.09
C LEU A 707 -5.30 42.67 -13.89
N TYR A 708 -6.11 41.70 -13.48
CA TYR A 708 -7.52 41.90 -13.13
C TYR A 708 -7.69 42.84 -11.93
N ASP A 709 -6.90 42.65 -10.87
CA ASP A 709 -6.98 43.45 -9.64
C ASP A 709 -6.60 44.92 -9.87
N ILE A 710 -5.60 45.19 -10.71
CA ILE A 710 -5.24 46.58 -11.10
C ILE A 710 -6.42 47.27 -11.80
N GLN A 711 -7.09 46.56 -12.73
CA GLN A 711 -8.27 47.09 -13.41
C GLN A 711 -9.47 47.24 -12.48
N LYS A 712 -9.63 46.31 -11.53
CA LYS A 712 -10.64 46.39 -10.47
C LYS A 712 -10.41 47.58 -9.55
N VAL A 713 -9.17 47.88 -9.16
CA VAL A 713 -8.82 49.09 -8.39
C VAL A 713 -9.20 50.35 -9.17
N LEU A 714 -8.88 50.42 -10.46
CA LEU A 714 -9.26 51.54 -11.32
C LEU A 714 -10.78 51.65 -11.50
N TYR A 715 -11.50 50.54 -11.61
CA TYR A 715 -12.96 50.52 -11.63
C TYR A 715 -13.55 51.03 -10.31
N HIS A 716 -13.05 50.56 -9.17
CA HIS A 716 -13.47 51.03 -7.85
C HIS A 716 -13.13 52.50 -7.59
N SER A 717 -12.03 53.01 -8.14
CA SER A 717 -11.71 54.44 -8.08
C SER A 717 -12.76 55.28 -8.79
N ARG A 718 -13.22 54.87 -9.99
CA ARG A 718 -14.32 55.55 -10.72
C ARG A 718 -15.62 55.51 -9.94
N MET A 719 -15.95 54.36 -9.35
CA MET A 719 -17.15 54.21 -8.51
C MET A 719 -17.07 55.08 -7.25
N SER A 720 -15.88 55.26 -6.69
CA SER A 720 -15.66 56.14 -5.55
C SER A 720 -15.71 57.62 -5.91
N GLU A 721 -15.20 57.99 -7.08
CA GLU A 721 -15.30 59.34 -7.65
C GLU A 721 -16.76 59.72 -7.92
N ALA A 722 -17.56 58.77 -8.42
CA ALA A 722 -18.99 58.93 -8.65
C ALA A 722 -19.85 58.88 -7.36
N GLY A 723 -19.24 58.71 -6.19
CA GLY A 723 -19.95 58.61 -4.90
C GLY A 723 -20.75 57.31 -4.70
N LEU A 724 -20.58 56.32 -5.57
CA LEU A 724 -21.28 55.02 -5.52
C LEU A 724 -20.62 54.02 -4.57
N LYS A 725 -19.33 54.21 -4.26
CA LYS A 725 -18.55 53.39 -3.32
C LYS A 725 -17.72 54.30 -2.40
N LYS A 726 -17.51 53.92 -1.14
CA LYS A 726 -16.60 54.67 -0.25
C LYS A 726 -15.13 54.40 -0.63
N ARG A 727 -14.27 55.42 -0.55
CA ARG A 727 -12.82 55.31 -0.79
C ARG A 727 -12.20 54.38 0.26
N ASP A 728 -11.64 53.26 -0.17
CA ASP A 728 -11.09 52.24 0.71
C ASP A 728 -9.91 51.52 0.03
N THR A 729 -8.76 52.19 0.05
CA THR A 729 -7.52 51.77 -0.61
C THR A 729 -6.86 50.58 0.09
N VAL A 730 -7.05 50.45 1.41
CA VAL A 730 -6.54 49.33 2.23
C VAL A 730 -7.17 48.01 1.82
N ASN A 731 -8.48 47.98 1.58
CA ASN A 731 -9.15 46.76 1.14
C ASN A 731 -8.70 46.33 -0.26
N GLU A 732 -8.46 47.28 -1.17
CA GLU A 732 -7.89 46.95 -2.49
C GLU A 732 -6.43 46.50 -2.39
N ALA A 733 -5.67 46.98 -1.39
CA ALA A 733 -4.27 46.62 -1.20
C ALA A 733 -4.07 45.16 -0.80
N ILE A 734 -5.01 44.58 -0.03
CA ILE A 734 -4.95 43.18 0.44
C ILE A 734 -4.94 42.20 -0.74
N SER A 735 -5.70 42.46 -1.81
CA SER A 735 -5.75 41.55 -2.95
C SER A 735 -4.42 41.56 -3.73
N LEU A 736 -3.84 42.75 -3.94
CA LEU A 736 -2.50 42.92 -4.50
C LEU A 736 -1.38 42.33 -3.61
N GLU A 737 -1.51 42.40 -2.28
CA GLU A 737 -0.59 41.75 -1.33
C GLU A 737 -0.62 40.22 -1.48
N LEU A 738 -1.81 39.63 -1.57
CA LEU A 738 -1.98 38.17 -1.73
C LEU A 738 -1.41 37.67 -3.05
N ASP A 739 -1.56 38.43 -4.12
CA ASP A 739 -0.94 38.14 -5.41
C ASP A 739 0.59 38.17 -5.32
N PHE A 740 1.14 39.20 -4.69
CA PHE A 740 2.58 39.33 -4.47
C PHE A 740 3.14 38.12 -3.72
N ILE A 741 2.52 37.73 -2.60
CA ILE A 741 2.94 36.59 -1.78
C ILE A 741 2.88 35.30 -2.60
N ASN A 742 1.80 35.07 -3.34
CA ASN A 742 1.61 33.85 -4.12
C ASN A 742 2.61 33.72 -5.27
N ILE A 743 2.96 34.82 -5.93
CA ILE A 743 4.01 34.87 -6.96
C ILE A 743 5.38 34.64 -6.30
N PHE A 744 5.65 35.32 -5.19
CA PHE A 744 6.93 35.23 -4.47
C PHE A 744 7.27 33.82 -4.03
N ILE A 745 6.35 33.12 -3.36
CA ILE A 745 6.55 31.74 -2.91
C ILE A 745 6.94 30.85 -4.11
N ARG A 746 6.20 30.96 -5.22
CA ARG A 746 6.48 30.16 -6.42
C ARG A 746 7.84 30.48 -7.02
N MET A 747 8.23 31.75 -7.06
CA MET A 747 9.55 32.16 -7.52
C MET A 747 10.66 31.60 -6.64
N VAL A 748 10.48 31.60 -5.30
CA VAL A 748 11.41 30.97 -4.35
C VAL A 748 11.57 29.47 -4.65
N TYR A 749 10.46 28.75 -4.84
CA TYR A 749 10.50 27.30 -5.15
C TYR A 749 11.14 27.01 -6.51
N ILE A 750 10.85 27.80 -7.55
CA ILE A 750 11.46 27.66 -8.88
C ILE A 750 12.99 27.86 -8.80
N LEU A 751 13.45 28.90 -8.11
CA LEU A 751 14.88 29.20 -7.97
C LEU A 751 15.61 28.16 -7.10
N GLN A 752 14.94 27.62 -6.08
CA GLN A 752 15.48 26.54 -5.26
C GLN A 752 15.62 25.22 -6.06
N GLY A 753 14.64 24.88 -6.90
CA GLY A 753 14.64 23.66 -7.71
C GLY A 753 15.57 23.70 -8.93
N GLY A 754 15.87 24.89 -9.46
CA GLY A 754 16.69 25.08 -10.67
C GLY A 754 18.20 24.82 -10.48
N GLY A 755 18.73 24.91 -9.27
CA GLY A 755 20.16 24.69 -8.99
C GLY A 755 20.60 23.23 -9.05
N ASN A 756 19.67 22.29 -8.88
CA ASN A 756 19.95 20.85 -8.74
C ASN A 756 19.77 20.05 -10.03
N ARG A 757 19.40 20.70 -11.15
CA ARG A 757 19.16 20.06 -12.47
C ARG A 757 20.28 20.32 -13.50
N ARG A 758 21.32 21.08 -13.14
CA ARG A 758 22.55 21.24 -13.94
C ARG A 758 23.72 20.51 -13.27
N LYS A 759 23.61 19.19 -13.17
CA LYS A 759 24.74 18.27 -12.97
C LYS A 759 24.42 16.97 -13.67
#